data_AF-A0A653VES1-F1
#
_entry.id   AF-A0A653VES1-F1
#
_cell.length_a   1.000
_cell.length_b   1.000
_cell.length_c   1.000
_cell.angle_alpha   90.00
_cell.angle_beta   90.00
_cell.angle_gamma   90.00
#
_symmetry.space_group_name_H-M   'P 1'
#
loop_
_entity.id
_entity.type
_entity.pdbx_description
1 polymer ?
#
loop_
_entity_poly.entity_id
_entity_poly.type
_entity_poly.pdbx_seq_one_letter_code
_entity_poly.pdbx_strand_id
1 'polypeptide(L)'
;MGSLKDVVGIYPAGLGRSYTELVRLQPAFAQRAVQLVSELHHSGFAIQEATTPMEAALALQHWTSSPEALRDILAGAPERTTALLARFRNWAMGAVPQAQRKASVTTEGADVGPVDWLLARGLLVPLDAAHVELPHSVGLALRGGAIINDFTLAPPVPELGRTTAALRRNAALSSISETLRLVSELLYAVREHPLATLRSGGVGVREIRRLAEHLRIDQGAVGLLLELCGLAGLIRLDVDSSSWVQPPQLEWLVLPRQEQWLWLVNAWLASERVPSMVGQPVNSAPGAPAGRSASGTIIAALSAGAQRPDAPVVRKRILEILHELTQQAAASDGAAPVLDAAAVLQRAEWSQPRMARRFSSLIRGVLAEAEMLGLVGSGALSQLGSAVAEDDPDAALAILGEHLPAALNHVLLQADLTAVAPGYLAPSLTEKLLVMADAEGQGPATIYRFSAESIKRALDHGYDAAALLAFLREHSATAVPQPLEYLVEDTASRHGRLRVGQAASFIQSDDEAALRELLAGPKAAQLGLAGLSPTVVTSSAPPRELAAALRSLGLSPSVDGAEPAAHLRRPSTPQESSRPVYTAPRMAPPAEEVEAQLGVLRQAGAGAGHHPGAVAGSEAATQLGLEALQRAIRLKQRIHMNVVDSLGNASLEVVVPLSVSGGRVRVFDPAKDTERVLSVHRIIDIEAAEELRQ
;
A
#
# COMPACT_ATOMS: atom_id res chain seq x y z
N MET A 1 30.88 -9.00 21.86
CA MET A 1 30.51 -7.85 22.71
C MET A 1 30.49 -6.62 21.82
N GLY A 2 29.33 -6.09 21.46
CA GLY A 2 29.22 -4.84 20.69
C GLY A 2 29.54 -3.64 21.56
N SER A 3 30.18 -2.61 20.99
CA SER A 3 30.39 -1.32 21.65
C SER A 3 29.04 -0.70 21.99
N LEU A 4 28.97 0.14 23.05
CA LEU A 4 27.77 0.94 23.34
C LEU A 4 27.31 1.75 22.11
N LYS A 5 28.25 2.12 21.21
CA LYS A 5 27.95 2.78 19.92
C LYS A 5 27.19 1.87 18.94
N ASP A 6 27.40 0.56 18.99
CA ASP A 6 26.70 -0.41 18.14
C ASP A 6 25.24 -0.59 18.60
N VAL A 7 24.98 -0.37 19.91
CA VAL A 7 23.64 -0.50 20.52
C VAL A 7 22.84 0.81 20.43
N VAL A 8 23.50 1.96 20.64
CA VAL A 8 22.83 3.29 20.70
C VAL A 8 22.78 3.97 19.33
N GLY A 9 23.59 3.51 18.38
CA GLY A 9 23.71 4.10 17.04
C GLY A 9 24.60 5.34 17.02
N ILE A 10 24.75 5.92 15.82
CA ILE A 10 25.72 6.99 15.52
C ILE A 10 25.30 8.35 16.12
N TYR A 11 24.00 8.53 16.40
CA TYR A 11 23.40 9.80 16.87
C TYR A 11 22.57 9.57 18.14
N PRO A 12 23.22 9.39 19.31
CA PRO A 12 22.50 9.23 20.57
C PRO A 12 21.57 10.44 20.81
N ALA A 13 20.33 10.16 21.22
CA ALA A 13 19.29 11.18 21.45
C ALA A 13 19.02 12.14 20.26
N GLY A 14 19.35 11.73 19.03
CA GLY A 14 19.21 12.58 17.85
C GLY A 14 20.16 13.80 17.86
N LEU A 15 21.25 13.73 18.63
CA LEU A 15 22.33 14.71 18.62
C LEU A 15 23.42 14.28 17.63
N GLY A 16 24.01 15.25 16.94
CA GLY A 16 25.13 15.01 16.05
C GLY A 16 26.41 14.69 16.82
N ARG A 17 27.47 14.46 16.06
CA ARG A 17 28.83 14.30 16.55
C ARG A 17 29.35 15.64 17.08
N SER A 18 30.31 15.55 17.98
CA SER A 18 31.04 16.73 18.44
C SER A 18 31.89 17.31 17.31
N TYR A 19 32.20 18.60 17.36
CA TYR A 19 33.12 19.22 16.38
C TYR A 19 34.48 18.52 16.35
N THR A 20 34.95 18.01 17.49
CA THR A 20 36.23 17.29 17.60
C THR A 20 36.17 15.93 16.90
N GLU A 21 35.06 15.20 16.98
CA GLU A 21 34.84 13.99 16.17
C GLU A 21 34.67 14.32 14.68
N LEU A 22 33.96 15.39 14.33
CA LEU A 22 33.78 15.81 12.94
C LEU A 22 35.11 16.18 12.27
N VAL A 23 36.00 16.92 12.94
CA VAL A 23 37.35 17.21 12.42
C VAL A 23 38.19 15.94 12.23
N ARG A 24 38.05 14.94 13.11
CA ARG A 24 38.77 13.66 12.95
C ARG A 24 38.24 12.82 11.79
N LEU A 25 36.94 12.84 11.56
CA LEU A 25 36.27 11.97 10.58
C LEU A 25 36.10 12.62 9.20
N GLN A 26 36.11 13.95 9.11
CA GLN A 26 35.83 14.69 7.88
C GLN A 26 37.01 15.59 7.49
N PRO A 27 37.90 15.13 6.58
CA PRO A 27 39.07 15.89 6.15
C PRO A 27 38.73 17.25 5.53
N ALA A 28 37.64 17.32 4.77
CA ALA A 28 37.18 18.57 4.16
C ALA A 28 36.78 19.62 5.20
N PHE A 29 36.16 19.19 6.31
CA PHE A 29 35.83 20.09 7.41
C PHE A 29 37.10 20.48 8.19
N ALA A 30 38.00 19.54 8.45
CA ALA A 30 39.26 19.81 9.13
C ALA A 30 40.11 20.88 8.43
N GLN A 31 40.17 20.85 7.09
CA GLN A 31 40.88 21.84 6.29
C GLN A 31 40.25 23.24 6.38
N ARG A 32 38.93 23.32 6.59
CA ARG A 32 38.18 24.60 6.62
C ARG A 32 37.99 25.16 8.04
N ALA A 33 38.06 24.32 9.08
CA ALA A 33 37.72 24.72 10.45
C ALA A 33 38.55 25.92 10.95
N VAL A 34 39.86 25.93 10.68
CA VAL A 34 40.76 27.03 11.10
C VAL A 34 40.40 28.34 10.39
N GLN A 35 40.18 28.28 9.07
CA GLN A 35 39.75 29.43 8.28
C GLN A 35 38.40 29.96 8.78
N LEU A 36 37.44 29.07 9.03
CA LEU A 36 36.10 29.43 9.50
C LEU A 36 36.14 30.16 10.86
N VAL A 37 36.92 29.64 11.81
CA VAL A 37 37.07 30.29 13.13
C VAL A 37 37.77 31.64 13.01
N SER A 38 38.79 31.74 12.16
CA SER A 38 39.48 33.00 11.90
C SER A 38 38.52 34.04 11.28
N GLU A 39 37.71 33.65 10.29
CA GLU A 39 36.70 34.53 9.69
C GLU A 39 35.68 35.01 10.72
N LEU A 40 35.16 34.11 11.57
CA LEU A 40 34.22 34.48 12.64
C LEU A 40 34.85 35.45 13.65
N HIS A 41 36.10 35.22 14.04
CA HIS A 41 36.82 36.11 14.94
C HIS A 41 36.99 37.52 14.35
N HIS A 42 37.41 37.61 13.08
CA HIS A 42 37.57 38.89 12.38
C HIS A 42 36.25 39.62 12.14
N SER A 43 35.13 38.90 12.01
CA SER A 43 33.79 39.48 11.91
C SER A 43 33.21 39.94 13.27
N GLY A 44 33.98 39.86 14.35
CA GLY A 44 33.59 40.38 15.68
C GLY A 44 32.77 39.42 16.53
N PHE A 45 32.67 38.14 16.17
CA PHE A 45 32.05 37.14 17.04
C PHE A 45 32.96 36.81 18.23
N ALA A 46 32.37 36.57 19.40
CA ALA A 46 33.07 36.18 20.62
C ALA A 46 33.56 34.72 20.58
N ILE A 47 34.38 34.38 19.60
CA ILE A 47 35.02 33.08 19.42
C ILE A 47 36.54 33.21 19.60
N GLN A 48 37.17 32.21 20.22
CA GLN A 48 38.61 32.16 20.41
C GLN A 48 39.31 31.84 19.08
N GLU A 49 40.40 32.54 18.79
CA GLU A 49 41.23 32.23 17.62
C GLU A 49 41.88 30.85 17.78
N ALA A 50 42.09 30.16 16.66
CA ALA A 50 42.65 28.82 16.62
C ALA A 50 43.67 28.70 15.49
N THR A 51 44.74 27.94 15.75
CA THR A 51 45.82 27.70 14.76
C THR A 51 45.79 26.27 14.22
N THR A 52 45.19 25.34 14.96
CA THR A 52 45.03 23.95 14.54
C THR A 52 43.56 23.57 14.34
N PRO A 53 43.24 22.57 13.48
CA PRO A 53 41.87 22.12 13.30
C PRO A 53 41.19 21.64 14.60
N MET A 54 41.96 21.08 15.54
CA MET A 54 41.43 20.62 16.83
C MET A 54 41.11 21.80 17.76
N GLU A 55 41.98 22.82 17.82
CA GLU A 55 41.69 24.08 18.51
C GLU A 55 40.43 24.75 17.93
N ALA A 56 40.31 24.78 16.60
CA ALA A 56 39.15 25.37 15.93
C ALA A 56 37.86 24.62 16.28
N ALA A 57 37.90 23.28 16.33
CA ALA A 57 36.79 22.46 16.77
C ALA A 57 36.37 22.76 18.22
N LEU A 58 37.34 22.91 19.13
CA LEU A 58 37.08 23.25 20.53
C LEU A 58 36.51 24.67 20.67
N ALA A 59 37.03 25.64 19.91
CA ALA A 59 36.53 27.01 19.87
C ALA A 59 35.06 27.06 19.42
N LEU A 60 34.72 26.35 18.33
CA LEU A 60 33.33 26.23 17.85
C LEU A 60 32.43 25.53 18.87
N GLN A 61 32.92 24.46 19.50
CA GLN A 61 32.16 23.73 20.52
C GLN A 61 31.87 24.62 21.73
N HIS A 62 32.85 25.39 22.19
CA HIS A 62 32.68 26.31 23.30
C HIS A 62 31.70 27.44 22.95
N TRP A 63 31.89 28.07 21.79
CA TRP A 63 31.05 29.16 21.28
C TRP A 63 29.58 28.76 21.13
N THR A 64 29.31 27.50 20.79
CA THR A 64 27.95 26.96 20.58
C THR A 64 27.41 26.17 21.78
N SER A 65 28.13 26.12 22.90
CA SER A 65 27.78 25.26 24.04
C SER A 65 26.62 25.78 24.89
N SER A 66 26.38 27.10 24.92
CA SER A 66 25.31 27.69 25.74
C SER A 66 24.08 28.07 24.92
N PRO A 67 22.86 27.85 25.46
CA PRO A 67 21.61 28.28 24.80
C PRO A 67 21.50 29.80 24.60
N GLU A 68 22.15 30.59 25.46
CA GLU A 68 22.20 32.05 25.36
C GLU A 68 23.07 32.48 24.17
N ALA A 69 24.30 31.97 24.09
CA ALA A 69 25.18 32.29 22.97
C ALA A 69 24.57 31.88 21.63
N LEU A 70 23.92 30.71 21.56
CA LEU A 70 23.26 30.30 20.32
C LEU A 70 22.06 31.20 19.98
N ARG A 71 21.29 31.67 20.95
CA ARG A 71 20.19 32.62 20.71
C ARG A 71 20.73 33.94 20.17
N ASP A 72 21.83 34.45 20.71
CA ASP A 72 22.47 35.68 20.25
C ASP A 72 22.99 35.53 18.81
N ILE A 73 23.59 34.39 18.48
CA ILE A 73 24.02 34.08 17.11
C ILE A 73 22.81 34.05 16.16
N LEU A 74 21.72 33.40 16.56
CA LEU A 74 20.50 33.28 15.75
C LEU A 74 19.67 34.56 15.65
N ALA A 75 19.92 35.57 16.48
CA ALA A 75 19.21 36.86 16.41
C ALA A 75 19.46 37.59 15.09
N GLY A 76 20.62 37.38 14.46
CA GLY A 76 20.96 37.92 13.14
C GLY A 76 20.68 36.96 11.97
N ALA A 77 19.91 35.90 12.17
CA ALA A 77 19.68 34.88 11.15
C ALA A 77 18.62 35.29 10.11
N PRO A 78 18.75 34.86 8.84
CA PRO A 78 17.73 35.05 7.81
C PRO A 78 16.39 34.43 8.19
N GLU A 79 15.30 34.96 7.61
CA GLU A 79 13.96 34.39 7.78
C GLU A 79 13.96 32.88 7.44
N ARG A 80 13.16 32.10 8.18
CA ARG A 80 13.04 30.62 8.07
C ARG A 80 14.22 29.81 8.61
N THR A 81 15.30 30.41 9.10
CA THR A 81 16.43 29.66 9.71
C THR A 81 16.01 28.86 10.93
N THR A 82 15.21 29.45 11.82
CA THR A 82 14.66 28.77 12.99
C THR A 82 13.73 27.63 12.63
N ALA A 83 12.88 27.81 11.61
CA ALA A 83 12.00 26.76 11.08
C ALA A 83 12.81 25.59 10.46
N LEU A 84 13.94 25.89 9.81
CA LEU A 84 14.85 24.86 9.30
C LEU A 84 15.50 24.09 10.44
N LEU A 85 16.04 24.77 11.46
CA LEU A 85 16.65 24.14 12.63
C LEU A 85 15.65 23.30 13.44
N ALA A 86 14.37 23.68 13.47
CA ALA A 86 13.32 22.87 14.09
C ALA A 86 13.20 21.46 13.48
N ARG A 87 13.57 21.29 12.20
CA ARG A 87 13.59 19.97 11.53
C ARG A 87 14.68 19.05 12.10
N PHE A 88 15.72 19.60 12.70
CA PHE A 88 16.82 18.86 13.32
C PHE A 88 16.58 18.53 14.81
N ARG A 89 15.44 18.94 15.38
CA ARG A 89 15.13 18.69 16.81
C ARG A 89 15.12 17.20 17.15
N ASN A 90 14.75 16.34 16.20
CA ASN A 90 14.63 14.89 16.40
C ASN A 90 15.72 14.09 15.66
N TRP A 91 16.57 14.75 14.85
CA TRP A 91 17.58 14.08 14.05
C TRP A 91 18.72 15.03 13.68
N ALA A 92 19.96 14.54 13.73
CA ALA A 92 21.14 15.37 13.54
C ALA A 92 21.55 15.61 12.07
N MET A 93 21.01 14.85 11.11
CA MET A 93 21.41 14.91 9.70
C MET A 93 20.31 15.46 8.79
N GLY A 94 20.67 16.29 7.81
CA GLY A 94 19.75 16.82 6.81
C GLY A 94 20.28 16.57 5.40
N ALA A 95 19.37 16.28 4.46
CA ALA A 95 19.69 16.26 3.04
C ALA A 95 19.54 17.67 2.46
N VAL A 96 20.62 18.19 1.87
CA VAL A 96 20.72 19.53 1.31
C VAL A 96 21.51 19.47 0.00
N PRO A 97 20.96 19.94 -1.14
CA PRO A 97 21.69 19.99 -2.39
C PRO A 97 22.98 20.81 -2.26
N GLN A 98 24.08 20.33 -2.83
CA GLN A 98 25.37 21.05 -2.82
C GLN A 98 25.85 21.44 -1.40
N ALA A 99 25.82 20.50 -0.47
CA ALA A 99 26.18 20.75 0.93
C ALA A 99 27.65 21.24 1.11
N GLN A 100 28.58 20.83 0.24
CA GLN A 100 30.00 21.24 0.29
C GLN A 100 30.31 22.60 -0.33
N ARG A 101 29.32 23.48 -0.51
CA ARG A 101 29.54 24.81 -1.08
C ARG A 101 30.41 25.69 -0.18
N LYS A 102 31.14 26.62 -0.82
CA LYS A 102 31.97 27.62 -0.12
C LYS A 102 31.05 28.71 0.43
N ALA A 103 30.81 28.68 1.73
CA ALA A 103 30.05 29.71 2.45
C ALA A 103 31.00 30.43 3.42
N SER A 104 31.04 31.74 3.37
CA SER A 104 31.92 32.53 4.24
C SER A 104 31.16 33.74 4.74
N VAL A 105 31.38 34.09 6.00
CA VAL A 105 30.80 35.30 6.60
C VAL A 105 31.42 36.56 5.97
N THR A 106 32.63 36.46 5.41
CA THR A 106 33.31 37.61 4.77
C THR A 106 32.81 37.91 3.37
N THR A 107 32.16 36.95 2.71
CA THR A 107 31.68 37.06 1.32
C THR A 107 30.17 36.89 1.19
N GLU A 108 29.42 36.87 2.30
CA GLU A 108 27.97 36.72 2.26
C GLU A 108 27.28 38.00 1.76
N GLY A 109 26.30 37.85 0.86
CA GLY A 109 25.45 38.95 0.43
C GLY A 109 24.32 39.22 1.42
N ALA A 110 23.62 40.34 1.26
CA ALA A 110 22.48 40.72 2.11
C ALA A 110 21.34 39.68 2.09
N ASP A 111 21.15 38.98 0.96
CA ASP A 111 20.11 37.96 0.75
C ASP A 111 20.63 36.52 0.88
N VAL A 112 21.46 36.24 1.89
CA VAL A 112 22.01 34.90 2.12
C VAL A 112 20.92 33.91 2.55
N GLY A 113 20.86 32.74 1.90
CA GLY A 113 19.90 31.70 2.23
C GLY A 113 20.18 31.03 3.60
N PRO A 114 19.17 30.49 4.30
CA PRO A 114 19.32 29.92 5.64
C PRO A 114 20.42 28.85 5.78
N VAL A 115 20.55 27.97 4.78
CA VAL A 115 21.58 26.92 4.78
C VAL A 115 22.98 27.53 4.70
N ASP A 116 23.18 28.52 3.83
CA ASP A 116 24.50 29.09 3.55
C ASP A 116 24.97 29.91 4.74
N TRP A 117 24.04 30.62 5.37
CA TRP A 117 24.26 31.34 6.61
C TRP A 117 24.70 30.40 7.76
N LEU A 118 24.05 29.24 7.89
CA LEU A 118 24.40 28.22 8.89
C LEU A 118 25.75 27.54 8.61
N LEU A 119 26.07 27.26 7.34
CA LEU A 119 27.35 26.68 6.93
C LEU A 119 28.51 27.67 7.13
N ALA A 120 28.30 28.96 6.83
CA ALA A 120 29.32 30.00 7.01
C ALA A 120 29.73 30.17 8.49
N ARG A 121 28.80 29.93 9.41
CA ARG A 121 29.01 30.02 10.86
C ARG A 121 29.35 28.68 11.53
N GLY A 122 29.51 27.62 10.74
CA GLY A 122 29.82 26.28 11.25
C GLY A 122 28.72 25.66 12.11
N LEU A 123 27.50 26.22 12.09
CA LEU A 123 26.34 25.68 12.81
C LEU A 123 25.76 24.44 12.12
N LEU A 124 26.05 24.27 10.84
CA LEU A 124 25.90 23.02 10.10
C LEU A 124 27.26 22.62 9.50
N VAL A 125 27.55 21.32 9.48
CA VAL A 125 28.80 20.78 8.92
C VAL A 125 28.48 19.84 7.76
N PRO A 126 29.03 20.06 6.56
CA PRO A 126 28.79 19.16 5.43
C PRO A 126 29.55 17.84 5.62
N LEU A 127 28.85 16.73 5.44
CA LEU A 127 29.43 15.38 5.47
C LEU A 127 29.85 14.92 4.07
N ASP A 128 29.05 15.25 3.06
CA ASP A 128 29.30 14.93 1.66
C ASP A 128 28.62 15.98 0.76
N ALA A 129 28.54 15.73 -0.55
CA ALA A 129 27.95 16.66 -1.52
C ALA A 129 26.45 16.95 -1.30
N ALA A 130 25.72 16.11 -0.56
CA ALA A 130 24.27 16.17 -0.41
C ALA A 130 23.77 16.14 1.05
N HIS A 131 24.66 15.97 2.04
CA HIS A 131 24.28 15.84 3.45
C HIS A 131 25.03 16.80 4.35
N VAL A 132 24.30 17.33 5.33
CA VAL A 132 24.80 18.17 6.42
C VAL A 132 24.46 17.54 7.76
N GLU A 133 25.29 17.80 8.76
CA GLU A 133 25.09 17.37 10.14
C GLU A 133 25.03 18.61 11.05
N LEU A 134 24.12 18.58 12.02
CA LEU A 134 23.99 19.52 13.11
C LEU A 134 24.90 19.07 14.26
N PRO A 135 25.99 19.79 14.57
CA PRO A 135 26.94 19.40 15.60
C PRO A 135 26.30 19.30 16.99
N HIS A 136 26.87 18.44 17.83
CA HIS A 136 26.36 18.10 19.17
C HIS A 136 26.01 19.34 20.02
N SER A 137 26.95 20.28 20.19
CA SER A 137 26.76 21.47 21.03
C SER A 137 25.63 22.35 20.54
N VAL A 138 25.54 22.57 19.21
CA VAL A 138 24.44 23.31 18.58
C VAL A 138 23.10 22.62 18.85
N GLY A 139 23.03 21.31 18.63
CA GLY A 139 21.82 20.53 18.88
C GLY A 139 21.38 20.52 20.34
N LEU A 140 22.32 20.53 21.29
CA LEU A 140 22.01 20.59 22.72
C LEU A 140 21.56 22.00 23.14
N ALA A 141 22.24 23.04 22.67
CA ALA A 141 21.88 24.42 22.93
C ALA A 141 20.51 24.79 22.34
N LEU A 142 20.15 24.27 21.15
CA LEU A 142 18.80 24.40 20.57
C LEU A 142 17.71 23.76 21.42
N ARG A 143 18.07 22.75 22.22
CA ARG A 143 17.16 22.11 23.17
C ARG A 143 17.18 22.80 24.54
N GLY A 144 17.82 23.95 24.70
CA GLY A 144 17.87 24.65 25.99
C GLY A 144 18.91 24.09 26.96
N GLY A 145 19.87 23.30 26.47
CA GLY A 145 20.98 22.76 27.28
C GLY A 145 20.72 21.40 27.90
N ALA A 146 19.49 20.86 27.79
CA ALA A 146 19.16 19.51 28.23
C ALA A 146 18.52 18.69 27.10
N ILE A 147 18.73 17.37 27.16
CA ILE A 147 18.14 16.40 26.22
C ILE A 147 16.67 16.16 26.58
N ILE A 148 16.38 16.12 27.88
CA ILE A 148 15.05 15.96 28.44
C ILE A 148 14.81 17.19 29.31
N ASN A 149 14.01 18.12 28.82
CA ASN A 149 13.67 19.35 29.54
C ASN A 149 12.52 19.18 30.54
N ASP A 150 11.70 18.16 30.30
CA ASP A 150 10.53 17.84 31.12
C ASP A 150 10.52 16.33 31.37
N PHE A 151 10.78 15.94 32.62
CA PHE A 151 10.78 14.56 33.06
C PHE A 151 9.64 14.35 34.05
N THR A 152 8.42 14.22 33.51
CA THR A 152 7.22 13.96 34.30
C THR A 152 7.07 12.47 34.59
N LEU A 153 7.02 12.10 35.87
CA LEU A 153 6.66 10.74 36.29
C LEU A 153 5.15 10.49 36.24
N ALA A 154 4.35 11.55 36.16
CA ALA A 154 2.91 11.47 36.05
C ALA A 154 2.48 11.44 34.57
N PRO A 155 1.47 10.64 34.22
CA PRO A 155 0.92 10.62 32.87
C PRO A 155 0.41 12.03 32.46
N PRO A 156 0.84 12.61 31.33
CA PRO A 156 0.32 13.90 30.85
C PRO A 156 -1.20 13.81 30.62
N VAL A 157 -1.99 14.77 31.11
CA VAL A 157 -3.43 14.83 30.85
C VAL A 157 -3.67 15.96 29.85
N PRO A 158 -4.15 15.68 28.63
CA PRO A 158 -4.35 16.72 27.65
C PRO A 158 -5.57 17.57 27.99
N GLU A 159 -5.41 18.89 27.99
CA GLU A 159 -6.53 19.84 28.12
C GLU A 159 -7.14 20.08 26.73
N LEU A 160 -8.19 19.33 26.39
CA LEU A 160 -8.87 19.40 25.10
C LEU A 160 -10.37 19.63 25.24
N GLY A 161 -10.99 20.05 24.13
CA GLY A 161 -12.44 20.15 24.02
C GLY A 161 -13.13 18.80 24.18
N ARG A 162 -14.44 18.83 24.36
CA ARG A 162 -15.28 17.63 24.50
C ARG A 162 -16.31 17.56 23.38
N THR A 163 -16.71 16.35 23.02
CA THR A 163 -17.84 16.10 22.10
C THR A 163 -18.92 15.27 22.78
N THR A 164 -20.16 15.43 22.33
CA THR A 164 -21.31 14.70 22.87
C THR A 164 -21.35 13.27 22.34
N ALA A 165 -21.96 12.36 23.10
CA ALA A 165 -22.13 10.97 22.66
C ALA A 165 -22.86 10.85 21.32
N ALA A 166 -23.90 11.67 21.10
CA ALA A 166 -24.69 11.68 19.88
C ALA A 166 -23.88 12.14 18.66
N LEU A 167 -23.14 13.27 18.77
CA LEU A 167 -22.35 13.79 17.66
C LEU A 167 -21.23 12.81 17.26
N ARG A 168 -20.52 12.27 18.25
CA ARG A 168 -19.50 11.23 18.06
C ARG A 168 -20.05 9.98 17.37
N ARG A 169 -21.19 9.46 17.84
CA ARG A 169 -21.83 8.27 17.25
C ARG A 169 -22.26 8.51 15.81
N ASN A 170 -22.92 9.63 15.55
CA ASN A 170 -23.40 9.96 14.21
C ASN A 170 -22.23 10.11 13.23
N ALA A 171 -21.16 10.80 13.62
CA ALA A 171 -19.96 10.94 12.79
C ALA A 171 -19.34 9.57 12.46
N ALA A 172 -19.17 8.69 13.46
CA ALA A 172 -18.62 7.35 13.25
C ALA A 172 -19.50 6.49 12.30
N LEU A 173 -20.82 6.47 12.51
CA LEU A 173 -21.74 5.69 11.68
C LEU A 173 -21.81 6.22 10.24
N SER A 174 -21.71 7.54 10.05
CA SER A 174 -21.62 8.15 8.73
C SER A 174 -20.35 7.72 7.99
N SER A 175 -19.18 7.78 8.65
CA SER A 175 -17.92 7.32 8.05
C SER A 175 -17.94 5.84 7.68
N ILE A 176 -18.51 4.98 8.54
CA ILE A 176 -18.66 3.55 8.27
C ILE A 176 -19.57 3.31 7.06
N SER A 177 -20.74 3.95 7.05
CA SER A 177 -21.72 3.77 5.97
C SER A 177 -21.16 4.20 4.62
N GLU A 178 -20.42 5.32 4.61
CA GLU A 178 -19.80 5.83 3.40
C GLU A 178 -18.63 4.95 2.93
N THR A 179 -17.78 4.50 3.85
CA THR A 179 -16.66 3.60 3.51
C THR A 179 -17.16 2.29 2.92
N LEU A 180 -18.17 1.65 3.52
CA LEU A 180 -18.75 0.41 2.99
C LEU A 180 -19.39 0.59 1.62
N ARG A 181 -20.09 1.72 1.41
CA ARG A 181 -20.67 2.09 0.11
C ARG A 181 -19.57 2.23 -0.96
N LEU A 182 -18.54 3.02 -0.68
CA LEU A 182 -17.44 3.29 -1.61
C LEU A 182 -16.60 2.05 -1.90
N VAL A 183 -16.33 1.20 -0.92
CA VAL A 183 -15.65 -0.09 -1.14
C VAL A 183 -16.49 -0.99 -2.04
N SER A 184 -17.80 -1.07 -1.82
CA SER A 184 -18.71 -1.87 -2.66
C SER A 184 -18.70 -1.38 -4.12
N GLU A 185 -18.86 -0.08 -4.34
CA GLU A 185 -18.83 0.54 -5.67
C GLU A 185 -17.48 0.35 -6.36
N LEU A 186 -16.37 0.53 -5.63
CA LEU A 186 -15.02 0.30 -6.15
C LEU A 186 -14.86 -1.15 -6.60
N LEU A 187 -15.33 -2.10 -5.80
CA LEU A 187 -15.29 -3.51 -6.15
C LEU A 187 -16.06 -3.77 -7.45
N TYR A 188 -17.29 -3.29 -7.59
CA TYR A 188 -18.03 -3.43 -8.85
C TYR A 188 -17.28 -2.82 -10.05
N ALA A 189 -16.71 -1.63 -9.90
CA ALA A 189 -15.93 -0.99 -10.96
C ALA A 189 -14.69 -1.82 -11.37
N VAL A 190 -14.00 -2.43 -10.39
CA VAL A 190 -12.83 -3.30 -10.66
C VAL A 190 -13.24 -4.63 -11.29
N ARG A 191 -14.44 -5.15 -10.97
CA ARG A 191 -14.98 -6.37 -11.60
C ARG A 191 -15.21 -6.17 -13.10
N GLU A 192 -15.78 -5.03 -13.48
CA GLU A 192 -16.04 -4.69 -14.88
C GLU A 192 -14.74 -4.32 -15.63
N HIS A 193 -13.87 -3.56 -14.97
CA HIS A 193 -12.67 -3.01 -15.58
C HIS A 193 -11.43 -3.14 -14.67
N PRO A 194 -10.73 -4.29 -14.73
CA PRO A 194 -9.50 -4.53 -13.98
C PRO A 194 -8.48 -3.39 -14.07
N LEU A 195 -7.74 -3.14 -12.99
CA LEU A 195 -6.80 -2.02 -12.91
C LEU A 195 -5.43 -2.42 -13.44
N ALA A 196 -4.96 -1.76 -14.49
CA ALA A 196 -3.63 -2.01 -15.02
C ALA A 196 -2.52 -1.61 -14.02
N THR A 197 -1.51 -2.46 -13.90
CA THR A 197 -0.37 -2.21 -13.00
C THR A 197 0.73 -1.42 -13.71
N LEU A 198 1.37 -0.47 -13.01
CA LEU A 198 2.54 0.23 -13.54
C LEU A 198 3.78 -0.67 -13.58
N ARG A 199 4.72 -0.38 -14.49
CA ARG A 199 6.05 -1.03 -14.53
C ARG A 199 6.83 -0.88 -13.21
N SER A 200 6.64 0.24 -12.51
CA SER A 200 7.22 0.52 -11.20
C SER A 200 6.47 -0.12 -10.03
N GLY A 201 5.37 -0.86 -10.30
CA GLY A 201 4.44 -1.36 -9.30
C GLY A 201 3.35 -0.34 -8.92
N GLY A 202 2.22 -0.86 -8.40
CA GLY A 202 1.05 -0.07 -8.02
C GLY A 202 0.16 0.34 -9.19
N VAL A 203 -0.82 1.19 -8.89
CA VAL A 203 -1.85 1.65 -9.82
C VAL A 203 -1.51 3.04 -10.37
N GLY A 204 -1.66 3.22 -11.68
CA GLY A 204 -1.33 4.47 -12.37
C GLY A 204 -2.37 5.57 -12.20
N VAL A 205 -1.93 6.84 -12.36
CA VAL A 205 -2.79 8.04 -12.23
C VAL A 205 -4.02 8.00 -13.15
N ARG A 206 -3.92 7.37 -14.33
CA ARG A 206 -5.07 7.22 -15.24
C ARG A 206 -6.20 6.39 -14.63
N GLU A 207 -5.85 5.27 -14.01
CA GLU A 207 -6.82 4.38 -13.35
C GLU A 207 -7.39 5.04 -12.10
N ILE A 208 -6.55 5.77 -11.33
CA ILE A 208 -7.00 6.59 -10.20
C ILE A 208 -8.01 7.65 -10.64
N ARG A 209 -7.73 8.38 -11.74
CA ARG A 209 -8.65 9.40 -12.26
C ARG A 209 -9.97 8.79 -12.73
N ARG A 210 -9.92 7.66 -13.44
CA ARG A 210 -11.13 6.94 -13.87
C ARG A 210 -11.99 6.53 -12.68
N LEU A 211 -11.38 5.94 -11.65
CA LEU A 211 -12.10 5.58 -10.42
C LEU A 211 -12.61 6.81 -9.66
N ALA A 212 -11.85 7.90 -9.63
CA ALA A 212 -12.26 9.16 -9.00
C ALA A 212 -13.50 9.76 -9.69
N GLU A 213 -13.54 9.73 -11.02
CA GLU A 213 -14.70 10.17 -11.81
C GLU A 213 -15.90 9.25 -11.59
N HIS A 214 -15.68 7.93 -11.56
CA HIS A 214 -16.74 6.94 -11.35
C HIS A 214 -17.34 7.01 -9.93
N LEU A 215 -16.49 7.01 -8.90
CA LEU A 215 -16.88 7.09 -7.48
C LEU A 215 -17.23 8.53 -7.04
N ARG A 216 -16.91 9.52 -7.89
CA ARG A 216 -17.13 10.96 -7.66
C ARG A 216 -16.47 11.48 -6.36
N ILE A 217 -15.25 11.02 -6.09
CA ILE A 217 -14.42 11.42 -4.94
C ILE A 217 -13.07 11.94 -5.42
N ASP A 218 -12.28 12.56 -4.54
CA ASP A 218 -10.95 13.02 -4.90
C ASP A 218 -9.97 11.85 -5.13
N GLN A 219 -8.90 12.12 -5.90
CA GLN A 219 -7.91 11.09 -6.25
C GLN A 219 -7.15 10.54 -5.03
N GLY A 220 -6.99 11.34 -3.96
CA GLY A 220 -6.36 10.91 -2.72
C GLY A 220 -7.23 9.89 -1.98
N ALA A 221 -8.53 10.14 -1.87
CA ALA A 221 -9.51 9.21 -1.31
C ALA A 221 -9.58 7.89 -2.09
N VAL A 222 -9.53 7.92 -3.43
CA VAL A 222 -9.42 6.68 -4.24
C VAL A 222 -8.15 5.89 -3.87
N GLY A 223 -7.02 6.58 -3.73
CA GLY A 223 -5.76 5.95 -3.34
C GLY A 223 -5.84 5.24 -1.98
N LEU A 224 -6.44 5.90 -0.99
CA LEU A 224 -6.73 5.33 0.33
C LEU A 224 -7.65 4.09 0.24
N LEU A 225 -8.74 4.18 -0.52
CA LEU A 225 -9.69 3.07 -0.69
C LEU A 225 -9.07 1.86 -1.40
N LEU A 226 -8.24 2.09 -2.43
CA LEU A 226 -7.50 1.02 -3.09
C LEU A 226 -6.55 0.33 -2.13
N GLU A 227 -5.82 1.08 -1.31
CA GLU A 227 -4.96 0.51 -0.28
C GLU A 227 -5.76 -0.31 0.74
N LEU A 228 -6.91 0.20 1.18
CA LEU A 228 -7.83 -0.51 2.08
C LEU A 228 -8.34 -1.82 1.45
N CYS A 229 -8.73 -1.81 0.18
CA CYS A 229 -9.17 -3.00 -0.54
C CYS A 229 -8.02 -4.00 -0.74
N GLY A 230 -6.82 -3.51 -1.04
CA GLY A 230 -5.63 -4.34 -1.22
C GLY A 230 -5.17 -4.99 0.07
N LEU A 231 -5.16 -4.26 1.19
CA LEU A 231 -4.82 -4.82 2.51
C LEU A 231 -5.89 -5.78 3.04
N ALA A 232 -7.17 -5.56 2.70
CA ALA A 232 -8.27 -6.45 3.02
C ALA A 232 -8.42 -7.63 2.04
N GLY A 233 -7.51 -7.77 1.07
CA GLY A 233 -7.53 -8.87 0.10
C GLY A 233 -8.75 -8.86 -0.83
N LEU A 234 -9.51 -7.77 -0.88
CA LEU A 234 -10.70 -7.61 -1.72
C LEU A 234 -10.31 -7.40 -3.19
N ILE A 235 -9.09 -6.92 -3.42
CA ILE A 235 -8.43 -6.88 -4.74
C ILE A 235 -7.04 -7.48 -4.63
N ARG A 236 -6.61 -8.20 -5.67
CA ARG A 236 -5.28 -8.82 -5.74
C ARG A 236 -4.67 -8.63 -7.12
N LEU A 237 -3.34 -8.61 -7.18
CA LEU A 237 -2.61 -8.59 -8.44
C LEU A 237 -2.71 -9.97 -9.10
N ASP A 238 -3.34 -10.04 -10.26
CA ASP A 238 -3.25 -11.18 -11.15
C ASP A 238 -1.94 -11.08 -11.95
N VAL A 239 -1.11 -12.12 -11.82
CA VAL A 239 0.25 -12.14 -12.40
C VAL A 239 0.17 -12.32 -13.92
N ASP A 240 -0.80 -13.10 -14.39
CA ASP A 240 -0.92 -13.44 -15.81
C ASP A 240 -1.36 -12.23 -16.64
N SER A 241 -2.34 -11.46 -16.14
CA SER A 241 -2.83 -10.24 -16.80
C SER A 241 -2.09 -8.97 -16.37
N SER A 242 -1.22 -9.04 -15.35
CA SER A 242 -0.58 -7.86 -14.74
C SER A 242 -1.59 -6.78 -14.35
N SER A 243 -2.74 -7.19 -13.83
CA SER A 243 -3.84 -6.30 -13.44
C SER A 243 -4.38 -6.62 -12.05
N TRP A 244 -4.90 -5.63 -11.36
CA TRP A 244 -5.61 -5.84 -10.09
C TRP A 244 -7.05 -6.23 -10.37
N VAL A 245 -7.45 -7.37 -9.81
CA VAL A 245 -8.75 -8.00 -10.01
C VAL A 245 -9.36 -8.38 -8.67
N GLN A 246 -10.67 -8.60 -8.65
CA GLN A 246 -11.32 -9.27 -7.53
C GLN A 246 -10.88 -10.74 -7.44
N PRO A 247 -10.71 -11.30 -6.23
CA PRO A 247 -10.63 -12.74 -6.05
C PRO A 247 -11.90 -13.43 -6.58
N PRO A 248 -11.78 -14.58 -7.29
CA PRO A 248 -12.93 -15.23 -7.91
C PRO A 248 -14.00 -15.75 -6.93
N GLN A 249 -13.67 -15.94 -5.65
CA GLN A 249 -14.59 -16.38 -4.59
C GLN A 249 -14.77 -15.31 -3.50
N LEU A 250 -14.77 -14.03 -3.86
CA LEU A 250 -14.95 -12.94 -2.90
C LEU A 250 -16.38 -12.91 -2.35
N GLU A 251 -16.56 -13.28 -1.08
CA GLU A 251 -17.86 -13.25 -0.39
C GLU A 251 -18.21 -11.90 0.26
N TRP A 252 -17.24 -10.97 0.36
CA TRP A 252 -17.39 -9.73 1.13
C TRP A 252 -18.65 -8.94 0.76
N LEU A 253 -18.99 -8.85 -0.53
CA LEU A 253 -20.16 -8.12 -1.02
C LEU A 253 -21.50 -8.69 -0.51
N VAL A 254 -21.57 -9.97 -0.16
CA VAL A 254 -22.80 -10.63 0.32
C VAL A 254 -22.90 -10.72 1.85
N LEU A 255 -21.85 -10.35 2.58
CA LEU A 255 -21.85 -10.34 4.04
C LEU A 255 -22.75 -9.23 4.60
N PRO A 256 -23.31 -9.40 5.82
CA PRO A 256 -23.91 -8.30 6.57
C PRO A 256 -22.94 -7.13 6.74
N ARG A 257 -23.44 -5.89 6.74
CA ARG A 257 -22.58 -4.69 6.78
C ARG A 257 -21.65 -4.63 8.00
N GLN A 258 -22.11 -5.09 9.15
CA GLN A 258 -21.28 -5.14 10.35
C GLN A 258 -20.09 -6.12 10.20
N GLU A 259 -20.29 -7.24 9.49
CA GLU A 259 -19.23 -8.19 9.18
C GLU A 259 -18.28 -7.65 8.10
N GLN A 260 -18.83 -6.98 7.08
CA GLN A 260 -18.03 -6.25 6.09
C GLN A 260 -17.09 -5.24 6.75
N TRP A 261 -17.62 -4.46 7.69
CA TRP A 261 -16.85 -3.49 8.47
C TRP A 261 -15.77 -4.17 9.32
N LEU A 262 -16.12 -5.23 10.05
CA LEU A 262 -15.16 -5.93 10.90
C LEU A 262 -14.01 -6.54 10.07
N TRP A 263 -14.28 -7.06 8.87
CA TRP A 263 -13.24 -7.51 7.94
C TRP A 263 -12.26 -6.37 7.64
N LEU A 264 -12.75 -5.19 7.25
CA LEU A 264 -11.90 -4.04 6.93
C LEU A 264 -11.06 -3.60 8.13
N VAL A 265 -11.66 -3.54 9.33
CA VAL A 265 -10.96 -3.15 10.56
C VAL A 265 -9.86 -4.16 10.92
N ASN A 266 -10.17 -5.46 10.90
CA ASN A 266 -9.19 -6.51 11.20
C ASN A 266 -8.03 -6.51 10.20
N ALA A 267 -8.33 -6.34 8.91
CA ALA A 267 -7.30 -6.21 7.90
C ALA A 267 -6.41 -4.98 8.13
N TRP A 268 -7.02 -3.84 8.48
CA TRP A 268 -6.29 -2.60 8.75
C TRP A 268 -5.38 -2.71 9.98
N LEU A 269 -5.86 -3.34 11.06
CA LEU A 269 -5.07 -3.60 12.27
C LEU A 269 -3.87 -4.51 12.00
N ALA A 270 -4.03 -5.54 11.17
CA ALA A 270 -2.98 -6.52 10.89
C ALA A 270 -2.00 -6.09 9.78
N SER A 271 -2.35 -5.13 8.93
CA SER A 271 -1.59 -4.83 7.72
C SER A 271 -0.38 -3.93 7.94
N GLU A 272 0.75 -4.28 7.33
CA GLU A 272 1.91 -3.38 7.21
C GLU A 272 1.69 -2.23 6.23
N ARG A 273 0.61 -2.24 5.43
CA ARG A 273 0.32 -1.16 4.48
C ARG A 273 -0.25 0.05 5.23
N VAL A 274 0.17 1.25 4.84
CA VAL A 274 -0.28 2.53 5.41
C VAL A 274 -1.02 3.34 4.33
N PRO A 275 -2.34 3.17 4.20
CA PRO A 275 -3.17 3.88 3.21
C PRO A 275 -2.91 5.39 3.12
N SER A 276 -2.74 6.09 4.25
CA SER A 276 -2.53 7.54 4.31
C SER A 276 -1.21 8.02 3.71
N MET A 277 -0.30 7.11 3.36
CA MET A 277 0.98 7.45 2.73
C MET A 277 0.86 7.64 1.21
N VAL A 278 -0.23 7.18 0.59
CA VAL A 278 -0.45 7.38 -0.83
C VAL A 278 -0.47 8.87 -1.17
N GLY A 279 0.20 9.24 -2.25
CA GLY A 279 0.34 10.64 -2.69
C GLY A 279 1.41 11.44 -1.92
N GLN A 280 1.98 10.91 -0.83
CA GLN A 280 3.10 11.57 -0.16
C GLN A 280 4.39 11.45 -1.00
N PRO A 281 5.31 12.42 -0.91
CA PRO A 281 6.61 12.30 -1.55
C PRO A 281 7.38 11.11 -0.99
N VAL A 282 8.04 10.35 -1.87
CA VAL A 282 8.95 9.28 -1.46
C VAL A 282 10.15 9.91 -0.77
N ASN A 283 10.15 9.92 0.57
CA ASN A 283 11.35 10.25 1.34
C ASN A 283 12.32 9.08 1.18
N SER A 284 13.38 9.28 0.39
CA SER A 284 14.48 8.32 0.33
C SER A 284 15.05 8.13 1.74
N ALA A 285 15.19 6.87 2.16
CA ALA A 285 15.98 6.55 3.34
C ALA A 285 17.40 7.12 3.18
N PRO A 286 18.05 7.58 4.27
CA PRO A 286 19.44 8.05 4.21
C PRO A 286 20.34 6.92 3.68
N GLY A 287 20.98 7.13 2.53
CA GLY A 287 21.98 6.20 1.96
C GLY A 287 21.65 5.55 0.60
N ALA A 288 20.57 5.93 -0.10
CA ALA A 288 20.36 5.46 -1.48
C ALA A 288 21.28 6.24 -2.47
N PRO A 289 22.01 5.55 -3.37
CA PRO A 289 22.92 6.23 -4.30
C PRO A 289 22.16 7.18 -5.22
N ALA A 290 22.73 8.38 -5.40
CA ALA A 290 22.19 9.46 -6.23
C ALA A 290 22.30 9.12 -7.73
N GLY A 291 21.47 8.18 -8.18
CA GLY A 291 21.33 7.82 -9.59
C GLY A 291 19.85 7.74 -9.94
N ARG A 292 19.30 8.85 -10.46
CA ARG A 292 17.91 9.03 -10.95
C ARG A 292 16.79 9.24 -9.91
N SER A 293 17.03 9.98 -8.84
CA SER A 293 15.92 10.67 -8.14
C SER A 293 15.86 12.13 -8.58
N ALA A 294 15.38 12.36 -9.80
CA ALA A 294 14.86 13.67 -10.18
C ALA A 294 13.51 13.87 -9.46
N SER A 295 13.35 15.00 -8.76
CA SER A 295 12.08 15.65 -8.40
C SER A 295 10.79 14.79 -8.34
N GLY A 296 10.18 14.69 -7.15
CA GLY A 296 8.72 14.59 -7.04
C GLY A 296 8.07 13.21 -7.29
N THR A 297 8.78 12.09 -7.05
CA THR A 297 8.11 10.78 -7.08
C THR A 297 7.21 10.64 -5.84
N ILE A 298 5.89 10.52 -6.07
CA ILE A 298 4.89 10.27 -5.03
C ILE A 298 4.69 8.76 -4.82
N ILE A 299 4.27 8.36 -3.62
CA ILE A 299 3.90 6.98 -3.33
C ILE A 299 2.60 6.64 -4.08
N ALA A 300 2.67 5.73 -5.05
CA ALA A 300 1.49 5.25 -5.77
C ALA A 300 0.70 4.24 -4.93
N ALA A 301 -0.62 4.21 -5.12
CA ALA A 301 -1.49 3.21 -4.49
C ALA A 301 -1.10 1.79 -4.92
N LEU A 302 -1.19 0.84 -3.99
CA LEU A 302 -0.81 -0.57 -4.13
C LEU A 302 0.67 -0.81 -4.48
N SER A 303 1.52 0.23 -4.35
CA SER A 303 2.96 0.08 -4.51
C SER A 303 3.63 -0.39 -3.21
N ALA A 304 4.90 -0.80 -3.27
CA ALA A 304 5.67 -1.14 -2.07
C ALA A 304 5.98 0.08 -1.18
N GLY A 305 5.90 1.31 -1.72
CA GLY A 305 6.25 2.53 -1.00
C GLY A 305 5.38 2.82 0.23
N ALA A 306 4.15 2.28 0.25
CA ALA A 306 3.19 2.45 1.34
C ALA A 306 3.35 1.43 2.49
N GLN A 307 4.34 0.53 2.45
CA GLN A 307 4.53 -0.49 3.50
C GLN A 307 5.42 0.01 4.64
N ARG A 308 4.99 -0.22 5.89
CA ARG A 308 5.71 0.04 7.13
C ARG A 308 5.53 -1.16 8.06
N PRO A 309 6.60 -1.95 8.32
CA PRO A 309 6.50 -3.15 9.15
C PRO A 309 5.98 -2.90 10.58
N ASP A 310 6.16 -1.68 11.08
CA ASP A 310 5.72 -1.24 12.40
C ASP A 310 4.30 -0.68 12.44
N ALA A 311 3.61 -0.54 11.30
CA ALA A 311 2.27 0.05 11.25
C ALA A 311 1.23 -0.69 12.10
N PRO A 312 1.13 -2.03 12.07
CA PRO A 312 0.15 -2.76 12.89
C PRO A 312 0.27 -2.47 14.39
N VAL A 313 1.52 -2.53 14.88
CA VAL A 313 1.89 -2.25 16.26
C VAL A 313 1.53 -0.80 16.65
N VAL A 314 1.88 0.15 15.77
CA VAL A 314 1.63 1.57 16.01
C VAL A 314 0.14 1.86 16.04
N ARG A 315 -0.65 1.27 15.15
CA ARG A 315 -2.13 1.40 15.13
C ARG A 315 -2.76 0.92 16.41
N LYS A 316 -2.44 -0.32 16.82
CA LYS A 316 -2.98 -0.90 18.05
C LYS A 316 -2.66 -0.01 19.25
N ARG A 317 -1.39 0.42 19.38
CA ARG A 317 -0.99 1.27 20.51
C ARG A 317 -1.65 2.65 20.50
N ILE A 318 -1.89 3.23 19.32
CA ILE A 318 -2.65 4.49 19.20
C ILE A 318 -4.09 4.31 19.68
N LEU A 319 -4.76 3.22 19.31
CA LEU A 319 -6.12 2.93 19.79
C LEU A 319 -6.16 2.71 21.31
N GLU A 320 -5.21 1.96 21.87
CA GLU A 320 -5.07 1.78 23.32
C GLU A 320 -4.89 3.13 24.04
N ILE A 321 -4.02 4.00 23.52
CA ILE A 321 -3.81 5.35 24.08
C ILE A 321 -5.08 6.20 24.00
N LEU A 322 -5.78 6.17 22.87
CA LEU A 322 -7.06 6.88 22.73
C LEU A 322 -8.07 6.37 23.76
N HIS A 323 -8.10 5.07 24.02
CA HIS A 323 -8.98 4.45 25.00
C HIS A 323 -8.61 4.86 26.43
N GLU A 324 -7.34 4.74 26.82
CA GLU A 324 -6.81 5.18 28.11
C GLU A 324 -7.17 6.64 28.40
N LEU A 325 -6.94 7.54 27.44
CA LEU A 325 -7.26 8.97 27.57
C LEU A 325 -8.76 9.23 27.64
N THR A 326 -9.56 8.48 26.88
CA THR A 326 -11.03 8.59 26.91
C THR A 326 -11.57 8.18 28.28
N GLN A 327 -11.08 7.09 28.87
CA GLN A 327 -11.50 6.63 30.20
C GLN A 327 -11.10 7.59 31.31
N GLN A 328 -9.88 8.16 31.25
CA GLN A 328 -9.41 9.15 32.23
C GLN A 328 -10.23 10.44 32.21
N ALA A 329 -10.71 10.85 31.04
CA ALA A 329 -11.49 12.06 30.87
C ALA A 329 -13.01 11.80 30.79
N ALA A 330 -13.48 10.57 31.05
CA ALA A 330 -14.88 10.18 30.92
C ALA A 330 -15.79 11.05 31.82
N ALA A 331 -16.89 11.53 31.26
CA ALA A 331 -17.92 12.24 32.01
C ALA A 331 -19.21 11.42 32.12
N SER A 332 -19.98 11.70 33.17
CA SER A 332 -21.24 11.02 33.48
C SER A 332 -22.33 11.18 32.42
N ASP A 333 -22.23 12.22 31.58
CA ASP A 333 -23.14 12.52 30.47
C ASP A 333 -22.76 11.81 29.15
N GLY A 334 -21.70 10.98 29.18
CA GLY A 334 -21.18 10.29 27.99
C GLY A 334 -20.38 11.18 27.05
N ALA A 335 -20.06 12.42 27.45
CA ALA A 335 -19.14 13.28 26.69
C ALA A 335 -17.71 12.72 26.74
N ALA A 336 -17.01 12.80 25.62
CA ALA A 336 -15.65 12.27 25.46
C ALA A 336 -14.67 13.38 25.04
N PRO A 337 -13.38 13.27 25.40
CA PRO A 337 -12.37 14.22 24.96
C PRO A 337 -12.18 14.12 23.45
N VAL A 338 -12.04 15.27 22.79
CA VAL A 338 -11.58 15.35 21.40
C VAL A 338 -10.06 15.22 21.43
N LEU A 339 -9.50 14.13 20.90
CA LEU A 339 -8.08 13.79 21.01
C LEU A 339 -7.39 14.06 19.67
N ASP A 340 -6.44 15.02 19.68
CA ASP A 340 -5.64 15.33 18.50
C ASP A 340 -4.33 14.53 18.45
N ALA A 341 -3.61 14.66 17.34
CA ALA A 341 -2.34 13.96 17.16
C ALA A 341 -1.27 14.36 18.19
N ALA A 342 -1.31 15.58 18.71
CA ALA A 342 -0.33 16.08 19.66
C ALA A 342 -0.53 15.44 21.03
N ALA A 343 -1.76 15.34 21.51
CA ALA A 343 -2.09 14.72 22.78
C ALA A 343 -1.80 13.21 22.80
N VAL A 344 -2.14 12.51 21.72
CA VAL A 344 -1.81 11.08 21.58
C VAL A 344 -0.29 10.89 21.54
N LEU A 345 0.43 11.74 20.81
CA LEU A 345 1.89 11.67 20.75
C LEU A 345 2.52 11.96 22.12
N GLN A 346 2.03 12.93 22.87
CA GLN A 346 2.52 13.24 24.22
C GLN A 346 2.35 12.04 25.17
N ARG A 347 1.18 11.38 25.16
CA ARG A 347 0.95 10.14 25.94
C ARG A 347 1.83 8.99 25.45
N ALA A 348 2.05 8.86 24.14
CA ALA A 348 2.91 7.83 23.55
C ALA A 348 4.39 8.04 23.91
N GLU A 349 4.88 9.28 23.85
CA GLU A 349 6.23 9.67 24.22
C GLU A 349 6.51 9.41 25.70
N TRP A 350 5.54 9.69 26.57
CA TRP A 350 5.65 9.41 28.00
C TRP A 350 5.66 7.89 28.29
N SER A 351 4.71 7.13 27.72
CA SER A 351 4.58 5.69 28.02
C SER A 351 5.62 4.82 27.31
N GLN A 352 6.03 5.19 26.10
CA GLN A 352 6.95 4.43 25.26
C GLN A 352 7.96 5.34 24.53
N PRO A 353 8.90 6.00 25.26
CA PRO A 353 9.83 6.96 24.67
C PRO A 353 10.64 6.44 23.48
N ARG A 354 10.98 5.14 23.47
CA ARG A 354 11.74 4.50 22.38
C ARG A 354 10.98 4.46 21.06
N MET A 355 9.65 4.50 21.10
CA MET A 355 8.78 4.40 19.92
C MET A 355 8.26 5.76 19.44
N ALA A 356 8.54 6.85 20.17
CA ALA A 356 8.15 8.23 19.86
C ALA A 356 8.30 8.59 18.37
N ARG A 357 9.47 8.27 17.79
CA ARG A 357 9.74 8.53 16.37
C ARG A 357 8.75 7.82 15.44
N ARG A 358 8.48 6.53 15.70
CA ARG A 358 7.57 5.71 14.88
C ARG A 358 6.13 6.24 14.97
N PHE A 359 5.69 6.62 16.17
CA PHE A 359 4.40 7.27 16.39
C PHE A 359 4.29 8.59 15.63
N SER A 360 5.28 9.49 15.78
CA SER A 360 5.24 10.82 15.18
C SER A 360 5.07 10.83 13.66
N SER A 361 5.61 9.81 12.97
CA SER A 361 5.49 9.70 11.50
C SER A 361 4.15 9.15 11.02
N LEU A 362 3.43 8.38 11.84
CA LEU A 362 2.23 7.64 11.43
C LEU A 362 0.94 8.18 12.07
N ILE A 363 1.02 8.89 13.20
CA ILE A 363 -0.13 9.26 14.03
C ILE A 363 -1.24 9.99 13.25
N ARG A 364 -0.89 10.99 12.43
CA ARG A 364 -1.89 11.74 11.65
C ARG A 364 -2.61 10.85 10.64
N GLY A 365 -1.87 9.96 10.01
CA GLY A 365 -2.39 8.98 9.06
C GLY A 365 -3.30 7.97 9.73
N VAL A 366 -2.84 7.38 10.84
CA VAL A 366 -3.61 6.41 11.63
C VAL A 366 -4.91 7.02 12.17
N LEU A 367 -4.89 8.27 12.65
CA LEU A 367 -6.11 8.94 13.12
C LEU A 367 -7.11 9.17 11.98
N ALA A 368 -6.63 9.60 10.80
CA ALA A 368 -7.50 9.77 9.62
C ALA A 368 -8.07 8.42 9.12
N GLU A 369 -7.25 7.37 9.11
CA GLU A 369 -7.69 6.00 8.77
C GLU A 369 -8.70 5.47 9.81
N ALA A 370 -8.48 5.72 11.10
CA ALA A 370 -9.39 5.33 12.18
C ALA A 370 -10.72 6.09 12.11
N GLU A 371 -10.71 7.37 11.71
CA GLU A 371 -11.92 8.15 11.48
C GLU A 371 -12.71 7.65 10.26
N MET A 372 -12.03 7.31 9.16
CA MET A 372 -12.64 6.67 7.99
C MET A 372 -13.34 5.35 8.37
N LEU A 373 -12.69 4.52 9.20
CA LEU A 373 -13.25 3.26 9.69
C LEU A 373 -14.27 3.44 10.82
N GLY A 374 -14.56 4.68 11.27
CA GLY A 374 -15.51 4.99 12.35
C GLY A 374 -15.06 4.55 13.75
N LEU A 375 -13.78 4.21 13.93
CA LEU A 375 -13.17 3.99 15.25
C LEU A 375 -13.05 5.31 16.02
N VAL A 376 -12.94 6.42 15.31
CA VAL A 376 -13.00 7.79 15.84
C VAL A 376 -14.17 8.51 15.19
N GLY A 377 -14.91 9.31 15.95
CA GLY A 377 -16.02 10.13 15.44
C GLY A 377 -16.01 11.52 16.09
N SER A 378 -16.08 12.58 15.29
CA SER A 378 -15.99 13.97 15.78
C SER A 378 -14.71 14.20 16.62
N GLY A 379 -13.60 13.56 16.23
CA GLY A 379 -12.30 13.63 16.90
C GLY A 379 -12.21 12.92 18.26
N ALA A 380 -13.21 12.14 18.67
CA ALA A 380 -13.17 11.33 19.90
C ALA A 380 -13.30 9.84 19.60
N LEU A 381 -12.70 8.98 20.44
CA LEU A 381 -12.80 7.52 20.28
C LEU A 381 -14.27 7.07 20.39
N SER A 382 -14.77 6.38 19.36
CA SER A 382 -16.14 5.87 19.33
C SER A 382 -16.31 4.66 20.25
N GLN A 383 -17.55 4.23 20.49
CA GLN A 383 -17.82 2.99 21.24
C GLN A 383 -17.24 1.77 20.50
N LEU A 384 -17.29 1.78 19.17
CA LEU A 384 -16.69 0.75 18.32
C LEU A 384 -15.16 0.76 18.43
N GLY A 385 -14.55 1.95 18.38
CA GLY A 385 -13.10 2.10 18.59
C GLY A 385 -12.64 1.66 19.97
N SER A 386 -13.49 1.84 21.01
CA SER A 386 -13.22 1.36 22.36
C SER A 386 -13.25 -0.17 22.44
N ALA A 387 -14.29 -0.81 21.88
CA ALA A 387 -14.39 -2.27 21.83
C ALA A 387 -13.22 -2.91 21.05
N VAL A 388 -12.82 -2.29 19.94
CA VAL A 388 -11.65 -2.74 19.15
C VAL A 388 -10.34 -2.56 19.94
N ALA A 389 -10.19 -1.48 20.71
CA ALA A 389 -9.01 -1.28 21.56
C ALA A 389 -8.92 -2.29 22.72
N GLU A 390 -10.06 -2.80 23.18
CA GLU A 390 -10.18 -3.85 24.21
C GLU A 390 -10.07 -5.28 23.63
N ASP A 391 -9.80 -5.43 22.33
CA ASP A 391 -9.80 -6.70 21.60
C ASP A 391 -11.15 -7.46 21.71
N ASP A 392 -12.29 -6.76 21.79
CA ASP A 392 -13.65 -7.31 21.85
C ASP A 392 -14.43 -7.04 20.52
N PRO A 393 -14.20 -7.85 19.48
CA PRO A 393 -14.87 -7.68 18.19
C PRO A 393 -16.37 -8.02 18.25
N ASP A 394 -16.81 -8.87 19.19
CA ASP A 394 -18.20 -9.29 19.32
C ASP A 394 -19.07 -8.14 19.86
N ALA A 395 -18.57 -7.41 20.86
CA ALA A 395 -19.22 -6.18 21.32
C ALA A 395 -19.30 -5.12 20.20
N ALA A 396 -18.24 -4.98 19.40
CA ALA A 396 -18.24 -4.05 18.27
C ALA A 396 -19.30 -4.42 17.22
N LEU A 397 -19.43 -5.72 16.88
CA LEU A 397 -20.46 -6.21 15.97
C LEU A 397 -21.88 -5.97 16.51
N ALA A 398 -22.11 -6.22 17.80
CA ALA A 398 -23.42 -6.01 18.43
C ALA A 398 -23.82 -4.52 18.37
N ILE A 399 -22.92 -3.63 18.80
CA ILE A 399 -23.15 -2.17 18.77
C ILE A 399 -23.45 -1.70 17.34
N LEU A 400 -22.68 -2.19 16.36
CA LEU A 400 -22.85 -1.77 14.98
C LEU A 400 -24.13 -2.33 14.37
N GLY A 401 -24.49 -3.58 14.69
CA GLY A 401 -25.71 -4.24 14.23
C GLY A 401 -26.99 -3.57 14.73
N GLU A 402 -26.97 -2.99 15.93
CA GLU A 402 -28.11 -2.22 16.47
C GLU A 402 -28.29 -0.85 15.77
N HIS A 403 -27.21 -0.29 15.23
CA HIS A 403 -27.19 1.08 14.72
C HIS A 403 -27.20 1.20 13.20
N LEU A 404 -26.77 0.17 12.46
CA LEU A 404 -26.82 0.20 11.00
C LEU A 404 -28.24 -0.11 10.50
N PRO A 405 -28.71 0.61 9.46
CA PRO A 405 -30.01 0.32 8.86
C PRO A 405 -30.00 -1.06 8.20
N ALA A 406 -31.12 -1.78 8.34
CA ALA A 406 -31.32 -3.05 7.67
C ALA A 406 -31.32 -2.88 6.13
N ALA A 407 -30.90 -3.93 5.43
CA ALA A 407 -30.93 -3.96 3.98
C ALA A 407 -32.38 -3.90 3.46
N LEU A 408 -32.61 -3.01 2.50
CA LEU A 408 -33.88 -2.85 1.81
C LEU A 408 -33.95 -3.82 0.62
N ASN A 409 -35.11 -4.45 0.47
CA ASN A 409 -35.38 -5.38 -0.63
C ASN A 409 -36.20 -4.73 -1.76
N HIS A 410 -36.39 -3.41 -1.73
CA HIS A 410 -37.19 -2.71 -2.72
C HIS A 410 -36.58 -1.37 -3.14
N VAL A 411 -36.87 -0.96 -4.38
CA VAL A 411 -36.53 0.35 -4.96
C VAL A 411 -37.79 1.10 -5.39
N LEU A 412 -37.67 2.41 -5.58
CA LEU A 412 -38.73 3.27 -6.09
C LEU A 412 -38.50 3.52 -7.57
N LEU A 413 -39.36 2.99 -8.45
CA LEU A 413 -39.26 3.21 -9.89
C LEU A 413 -39.95 4.52 -10.28
N GLN A 414 -39.26 5.34 -11.06
CA GLN A 414 -39.72 6.65 -11.54
C GLN A 414 -39.90 6.67 -13.07
N ALA A 415 -40.74 7.58 -13.55
CA ALA A 415 -41.10 7.66 -14.97
C ALA A 415 -39.97 8.15 -15.90
N ASP A 416 -38.89 8.68 -15.35
CA ASP A 416 -37.70 9.18 -16.06
C ASP A 416 -36.61 8.11 -16.27
N LEU A 417 -37.02 6.82 -16.25
CA LEU A 417 -36.15 5.65 -16.38
C LEU A 417 -35.11 5.57 -15.26
N THR A 418 -35.51 5.92 -14.02
CA THR A 418 -34.65 5.78 -12.85
C THR A 418 -35.29 4.92 -11.76
N ALA A 419 -34.45 4.21 -11.00
CA ALA A 419 -34.81 3.58 -9.74
C ALA A 419 -34.09 4.30 -8.60
N VAL A 420 -34.81 4.71 -7.56
CA VAL A 420 -34.24 5.33 -6.37
C VAL A 420 -34.24 4.32 -5.23
N ALA A 421 -33.06 4.04 -4.70
CA ALA A 421 -32.86 3.25 -3.49
C ALA A 421 -32.70 4.21 -2.30
N PRO A 422 -33.70 4.33 -1.39
CA PRO A 422 -33.66 5.29 -0.29
C PRO A 422 -32.68 4.93 0.84
N GLY A 423 -31.93 3.84 0.69
CA GLY A 423 -30.95 3.36 1.64
C GLY A 423 -30.18 2.17 1.08
N TYR A 424 -29.53 1.42 1.96
CA TYR A 424 -28.78 0.23 1.57
C TYR A 424 -29.69 -0.86 1.02
N LEU A 425 -29.44 -1.30 -0.21
CA LEU A 425 -30.13 -2.44 -0.80
C LEU A 425 -29.47 -3.76 -0.39
N ALA A 426 -30.26 -4.83 -0.36
CA ALA A 426 -29.73 -6.18 -0.23
C ALA A 426 -28.71 -6.48 -1.36
N PRO A 427 -27.57 -7.13 -1.06
CA PRO A 427 -26.52 -7.40 -2.05
C PRO A 427 -27.02 -8.06 -3.34
N SER A 428 -27.91 -9.05 -3.21
CA SER A 428 -28.50 -9.77 -4.34
C SER A 428 -29.36 -8.87 -5.25
N LEU A 429 -30.03 -7.86 -4.68
CA LEU A 429 -30.80 -6.86 -5.41
C LEU A 429 -29.85 -5.87 -6.12
N THR A 430 -28.80 -5.41 -5.44
CA THR A 430 -27.77 -4.53 -6.04
C THR A 430 -27.07 -5.19 -7.23
N GLU A 431 -26.63 -6.45 -7.10
CA GLU A 431 -25.96 -7.15 -8.21
C GLU A 431 -26.84 -7.24 -9.46
N LYS A 432 -28.11 -7.61 -9.29
CA LYS A 432 -29.05 -7.68 -10.42
C LYS A 432 -29.35 -6.31 -11.02
N LEU A 433 -29.49 -5.26 -10.19
CA LEU A 433 -29.71 -3.90 -10.68
C LEU A 433 -28.53 -3.37 -11.48
N LEU A 434 -27.29 -3.59 -11.05
CA LEU A 434 -26.10 -3.15 -11.79
C LEU A 434 -25.94 -3.84 -13.16
N VAL A 435 -26.44 -5.07 -13.29
CA VAL A 435 -26.48 -5.77 -14.58
C VAL A 435 -27.42 -5.06 -15.58
N MET A 436 -28.54 -4.50 -15.11
CA MET A 436 -29.60 -3.94 -15.95
C MET A 436 -29.74 -2.40 -15.93
N ALA A 437 -28.95 -1.71 -15.10
CA ALA A 437 -28.98 -0.26 -14.94
C ALA A 437 -27.59 0.26 -14.53
N ASP A 438 -27.34 1.53 -14.79
CA ASP A 438 -26.10 2.21 -14.40
C ASP A 438 -26.34 3.01 -13.11
N ALA A 439 -25.48 2.85 -12.10
CA ALA A 439 -25.62 3.59 -10.85
C ALA A 439 -25.18 5.06 -11.02
N GLU A 440 -26.09 5.98 -10.74
CA GLU A 440 -25.88 7.43 -10.73
C GLU A 440 -26.17 7.96 -9.31
N GLY A 441 -25.22 8.59 -8.62
CA GLY A 441 -25.63 9.30 -7.41
C GLY A 441 -24.53 9.71 -6.45
N GLN A 442 -24.81 10.81 -5.75
CA GLN A 442 -24.16 11.24 -4.52
C GLN A 442 -25.28 11.54 -3.53
N GLY A 443 -25.26 10.87 -2.38
CA GLY A 443 -26.24 11.07 -1.32
C GLY A 443 -26.61 9.79 -0.59
N PRO A 444 -27.48 9.90 0.43
CA PRO A 444 -27.98 8.74 1.19
C PRO A 444 -28.86 7.79 0.36
N ALA A 445 -29.26 8.22 -0.84
CA ALA A 445 -30.02 7.42 -1.79
C ALA A 445 -29.21 7.19 -3.07
N THR A 446 -29.13 5.94 -3.51
CA THR A 446 -28.50 5.55 -4.78
C THR A 446 -29.55 5.57 -5.88
N ILE A 447 -29.27 6.26 -7.00
CA ILE A 447 -30.15 6.25 -8.16
C ILE A 447 -29.55 5.29 -9.19
N TYR A 448 -30.38 4.52 -9.87
CA TYR A 448 -30.00 3.64 -10.96
C TYR A 448 -30.73 4.08 -12.22
N ARG A 449 -30.00 4.41 -13.28
CA ARG A 449 -30.58 4.82 -14.56
C ARG A 449 -30.65 3.63 -15.51
N PHE A 450 -31.82 3.41 -16.07
CA PHE A 450 -32.04 2.44 -17.14
C PHE A 450 -31.81 3.12 -18.50
N SER A 451 -31.06 2.44 -19.34
CA SER A 451 -30.76 2.83 -20.72
C SER A 451 -30.86 1.61 -21.64
N ALA A 452 -31.03 1.83 -22.94
CA ALA A 452 -31.04 0.72 -23.90
C ALA A 452 -29.74 -0.11 -23.85
N GLU A 453 -28.61 0.51 -23.53
CA GLU A 453 -27.32 -0.17 -23.38
C GLU A 453 -27.28 -1.04 -22.13
N SER A 454 -27.75 -0.53 -20.99
CA SER A 454 -27.83 -1.30 -19.73
C SER A 454 -28.80 -2.49 -19.83
N ILE A 455 -29.94 -2.32 -20.51
CA ILE A 455 -30.87 -3.44 -20.76
C ILE A 455 -30.24 -4.46 -21.72
N LYS A 456 -29.58 -4.00 -22.78
CA LYS A 456 -28.86 -4.88 -23.70
C LYS A 456 -27.80 -5.70 -22.96
N ARG A 457 -27.05 -5.09 -22.03
CA ARG A 457 -26.08 -5.77 -21.16
C ARG A 457 -26.75 -6.88 -20.35
N ALA A 458 -27.91 -6.63 -19.77
CA ALA A 458 -28.65 -7.68 -19.07
C ALA A 458 -29.09 -8.83 -20.00
N LEU A 459 -29.54 -8.52 -21.22
CA LEU A 459 -29.91 -9.54 -22.21
C LEU A 459 -28.68 -10.36 -22.68
N ASP A 460 -27.52 -9.71 -22.83
CA ASP A 460 -26.24 -10.37 -23.13
C ASP A 460 -25.79 -11.32 -22.00
N HIS A 461 -26.20 -11.04 -20.76
CA HIS A 461 -26.02 -11.94 -19.60
C HIS A 461 -27.03 -13.09 -19.53
N GLY A 462 -27.91 -13.23 -20.53
CA GLY A 462 -28.85 -14.36 -20.66
C GLY A 462 -30.21 -14.15 -19.98
N TYR A 463 -30.51 -12.93 -19.51
CA TYR A 463 -31.86 -12.60 -19.04
C TYR A 463 -32.82 -12.39 -20.23
N ASP A 464 -34.11 -12.67 -20.04
CA ASP A 464 -35.16 -12.33 -21.00
C ASP A 464 -36.02 -11.15 -20.51
N ALA A 465 -36.81 -10.54 -21.41
CA ALA A 465 -37.63 -9.38 -21.07
C ALA A 465 -38.65 -9.68 -19.96
N ALA A 466 -39.25 -10.88 -19.96
CA ALA A 466 -40.24 -11.27 -18.98
C ALA A 466 -39.64 -11.39 -17.58
N ALA A 467 -38.45 -11.98 -17.45
CA ALA A 467 -37.70 -12.12 -16.21
C ALA A 467 -37.23 -10.76 -15.69
N LEU A 468 -36.76 -9.85 -16.55
CA LEU A 468 -36.40 -8.50 -16.16
C LEU A 468 -37.60 -7.73 -15.59
N LEU A 469 -38.75 -7.75 -16.28
CA LEU A 469 -39.96 -7.09 -15.81
C LEU A 469 -40.55 -7.74 -14.54
N ALA A 470 -40.51 -9.08 -14.44
CA ALA A 470 -40.93 -9.80 -13.24
C ALA A 470 -40.07 -9.41 -12.03
N PHE A 471 -38.75 -9.36 -12.21
CA PHE A 471 -37.81 -8.93 -11.18
C PHE A 471 -38.08 -7.50 -10.71
N LEU A 472 -38.27 -6.57 -11.65
CA LEU A 472 -38.60 -5.18 -11.33
C LEU A 472 -39.92 -5.07 -10.58
N ARG A 473 -40.96 -5.83 -10.95
CA ARG A 473 -42.25 -5.86 -10.24
C ARG A 473 -42.13 -6.42 -8.82
N GLU A 474 -41.28 -7.43 -8.62
CA GLU A 474 -41.07 -8.05 -7.31
C GLU A 474 -40.33 -7.11 -6.34
N HIS A 475 -39.32 -6.38 -6.84
CA HIS A 475 -38.44 -5.54 -6.01
C HIS A 475 -38.74 -4.04 -6.13
N SER A 476 -39.93 -3.66 -6.62
CA SER A 476 -40.37 -2.26 -6.65
C SER A 476 -41.48 -2.00 -5.64
N ALA A 477 -41.38 -0.88 -4.92
CA ALA A 477 -42.47 -0.40 -4.07
C ALA A 477 -43.57 0.35 -4.87
N THR A 478 -43.28 0.70 -6.13
CA THR A 478 -44.19 1.34 -7.08
C THR A 478 -44.43 0.43 -8.27
N ALA A 479 -45.56 0.58 -8.97
CA ALA A 479 -45.77 -0.13 -10.24
C ALA A 479 -44.70 0.26 -11.27
N VAL A 480 -44.31 -0.69 -12.12
CA VAL A 480 -43.31 -0.45 -13.18
C VAL A 480 -43.87 0.60 -14.16
N PRO A 481 -43.18 1.74 -14.37
CA PRO A 481 -43.67 2.79 -15.27
C PRO A 481 -43.69 2.32 -16.73
N GLN A 482 -44.74 2.71 -17.47
CA GLN A 482 -44.89 2.39 -18.90
C GLN A 482 -43.64 2.69 -19.76
N PRO A 483 -42.91 3.81 -19.57
CA PRO A 483 -41.69 4.07 -20.34
C PRO A 483 -40.61 3.01 -20.15
N LEU A 484 -40.49 2.45 -18.94
CA LEU A 484 -39.51 1.42 -18.62
C LEU A 484 -39.94 0.07 -19.21
N GLU A 485 -41.22 -0.28 -19.15
CA GLU A 485 -41.74 -1.48 -19.82
C GLU A 485 -41.46 -1.45 -21.32
N TYR A 486 -41.77 -0.33 -21.96
CA TYR A 486 -41.52 -0.13 -23.39
C TYR A 486 -40.02 -0.23 -23.73
N LEU A 487 -39.14 0.38 -22.93
CA LEU A 487 -37.69 0.31 -23.15
C LEU A 487 -37.19 -1.15 -23.13
N VAL A 488 -37.64 -1.94 -22.16
CA VAL A 488 -37.25 -3.35 -22.02
C VAL A 488 -37.74 -4.17 -23.21
N GLU A 489 -39.02 -4.03 -23.58
CA GLU A 489 -39.61 -4.78 -24.70
C GLU A 489 -39.01 -4.38 -26.06
N ASP A 490 -38.82 -3.09 -26.32
CA ASP A 490 -38.23 -2.61 -27.58
C ASP A 490 -36.78 -3.09 -27.71
N THR A 491 -35.98 -2.98 -26.63
CA THR A 491 -34.58 -3.44 -26.64
C THR A 491 -34.50 -4.96 -26.84
N ALA A 492 -35.34 -5.74 -26.15
CA ALA A 492 -35.39 -7.19 -26.31
C ALA A 492 -35.83 -7.62 -27.72
N SER A 493 -36.77 -6.91 -28.35
CA SER A 493 -37.21 -7.21 -29.73
C SER A 493 -36.12 -6.96 -30.79
N ARG A 494 -35.13 -6.14 -30.46
CA ARG A 494 -33.97 -5.80 -31.31
C ARG A 494 -32.75 -6.65 -30.96
N HIS A 495 -32.67 -7.16 -29.74
CA HIS A 495 -31.63 -8.08 -29.27
C HIS A 495 -31.75 -9.45 -29.97
N GLY A 496 -30.62 -10.07 -30.29
CA GLY A 496 -30.60 -11.40 -30.90
C GLY A 496 -31.07 -11.49 -32.36
N ARG A 497 -31.31 -10.36 -33.07
CA ARG A 497 -31.60 -10.36 -34.53
C ARG A 497 -30.44 -10.87 -35.38
N LEU A 498 -29.23 -10.68 -34.88
CA LEU A 498 -28.00 -11.21 -35.46
C LEU A 498 -27.42 -12.21 -34.45
N ARG A 499 -27.33 -13.48 -34.84
CA ARG A 499 -26.72 -14.54 -34.03
C ARG A 499 -25.33 -14.83 -34.56
N VAL A 500 -24.34 -14.72 -33.70
CA VAL A 500 -22.96 -15.11 -34.02
C VAL A 500 -22.71 -16.45 -33.34
N GLY A 501 -22.56 -17.51 -34.14
CA GLY A 501 -22.19 -18.84 -33.68
C GLY A 501 -20.71 -19.11 -33.94
N GLN A 502 -20.10 -19.96 -33.11
CA GLN A 502 -18.74 -20.46 -33.37
C GLN A 502 -18.80 -21.60 -34.40
N ALA A 503 -18.05 -21.47 -35.51
CA ALA A 503 -17.81 -22.56 -36.45
C ALA A 503 -16.34 -22.96 -36.37
N ALA A 504 -16.06 -24.23 -36.07
CA ALA A 504 -14.69 -24.73 -35.95
C ALA A 504 -14.05 -24.95 -37.32
N SER A 505 -14.86 -25.25 -38.33
CA SER A 505 -14.44 -25.34 -39.73
C SER A 505 -15.62 -25.14 -40.68
N PHE A 506 -15.34 -24.92 -41.97
CA PHE A 506 -16.33 -24.83 -43.03
C PHE A 506 -15.93 -25.69 -44.22
N ILE A 507 -16.92 -26.16 -44.97
CA ILE A 507 -16.80 -26.89 -46.22
C ILE A 507 -17.35 -25.98 -47.31
N GLN A 508 -16.52 -25.69 -48.32
CA GLN A 508 -16.96 -25.03 -49.54
C GLN A 508 -16.95 -26.04 -50.67
N SER A 509 -18.04 -26.11 -51.43
CA SER A 509 -18.15 -26.94 -52.63
C SER A 509 -19.03 -26.25 -53.65
N ASP A 510 -18.62 -26.30 -54.92
CA ASP A 510 -19.44 -25.83 -56.04
C ASP A 510 -20.53 -26.86 -56.42
N ASP A 511 -20.46 -28.07 -55.86
CA ASP A 511 -21.49 -29.11 -56.00
C ASP A 511 -22.50 -29.06 -54.83
N GLU A 512 -23.63 -28.38 -55.07
CA GLU A 512 -24.73 -28.25 -54.11
C GLU A 512 -25.44 -29.58 -53.81
N ALA A 513 -25.41 -30.55 -54.75
CA ALA A 513 -26.06 -31.83 -54.54
C ALA A 513 -25.28 -32.68 -53.53
N ALA A 514 -23.95 -32.68 -53.63
CA ALA A 514 -23.07 -33.34 -52.67
C ALA A 514 -23.19 -32.75 -51.25
N LEU A 515 -23.33 -31.43 -51.11
CA LEU A 515 -23.53 -30.79 -49.79
C LEU A 515 -24.89 -31.13 -49.17
N ARG A 516 -25.95 -31.22 -49.99
CA ARG A 516 -27.28 -31.65 -49.51
C ARG A 516 -27.29 -33.11 -49.08
N GLU A 517 -26.61 -33.98 -49.81
CA GLU A 517 -26.45 -35.40 -49.41
C GLU A 517 -25.65 -35.53 -48.11
N LEU A 518 -24.58 -34.74 -47.96
CA LEU A 518 -23.76 -34.72 -46.75
C LEU A 518 -24.54 -34.24 -45.52
N LEU A 519 -25.39 -33.22 -45.66
CA LEU A 519 -26.27 -32.71 -44.59
C LEU A 519 -27.39 -33.69 -44.22
N ALA A 520 -27.87 -34.50 -45.17
CA ALA A 520 -28.90 -35.52 -44.93
C ALA A 520 -28.34 -36.86 -44.41
N GLY A 521 -27.02 -37.06 -44.50
CA GLY A 521 -26.35 -38.29 -44.09
C GLY A 521 -26.30 -38.49 -42.57
N PRO A 522 -26.14 -39.73 -42.09
CA PRO A 522 -26.13 -40.07 -40.66
C PRO A 522 -24.94 -39.45 -39.88
N LYS A 523 -23.86 -39.06 -40.57
CA LYS A 523 -22.70 -38.40 -39.97
C LYS A 523 -22.86 -36.88 -39.82
N ALA A 524 -23.92 -36.28 -40.36
CA ALA A 524 -24.15 -34.83 -40.26
C ALA A 524 -24.30 -34.37 -38.81
N ALA A 525 -25.04 -35.12 -37.99
CA ALA A 525 -25.20 -34.82 -36.57
C ALA A 525 -23.90 -35.04 -35.78
N GLN A 526 -23.10 -36.06 -36.14
CA GLN A 526 -21.83 -36.36 -35.47
C GLN A 526 -20.75 -35.29 -35.71
N LEU A 527 -20.76 -34.68 -36.89
CA LEU A 527 -19.84 -33.59 -37.26
C LEU A 527 -20.41 -32.20 -36.97
N GLY A 528 -21.66 -32.11 -36.50
CA GLY A 528 -22.36 -30.84 -36.25
C GLY A 528 -22.48 -29.99 -37.51
N LEU A 529 -22.83 -30.60 -38.65
CA LEU A 529 -22.94 -29.89 -39.92
C LEU A 529 -24.18 -29.00 -39.97
N ALA A 530 -24.01 -27.73 -40.31
CA ALA A 530 -25.09 -26.78 -40.51
C ALA A 530 -24.86 -25.95 -41.79
N GLY A 531 -25.84 -25.93 -42.69
CA GLY A 531 -25.77 -25.17 -43.93
C GLY A 531 -25.80 -23.65 -43.68
N LEU A 532 -24.83 -22.93 -44.21
CA LEU A 532 -24.81 -21.46 -44.24
C LEU A 532 -25.31 -20.91 -45.57
N SER A 533 -24.99 -21.61 -46.67
CA SER A 533 -25.44 -21.29 -48.02
C SER A 533 -25.52 -22.59 -48.85
N PRO A 534 -26.06 -22.56 -50.08
CA PRO A 534 -26.07 -23.73 -50.97
C PRO A 534 -24.69 -24.32 -51.26
N THR A 535 -23.63 -23.50 -51.15
CA THR A 535 -22.24 -23.86 -51.45
C THR A 535 -21.33 -23.91 -50.22
N VAL A 536 -21.84 -23.58 -49.02
CA VAL A 536 -21.04 -23.52 -47.79
C VAL A 536 -21.77 -24.16 -46.60
N VAL A 537 -21.10 -25.11 -45.95
CA VAL A 537 -21.56 -25.79 -44.73
C VAL A 537 -20.57 -25.54 -43.60
N THR A 538 -21.04 -25.23 -42.40
CA THR A 538 -20.22 -25.15 -41.18
C THR A 538 -20.21 -26.46 -40.43
N SER A 539 -19.15 -26.67 -39.65
CA SER A 539 -18.96 -27.84 -38.79
C SER A 539 -18.45 -27.39 -37.42
N SER A 540 -18.90 -28.08 -36.38
CA SER A 540 -18.35 -27.92 -35.01
C SER A 540 -17.05 -28.69 -34.81
N ALA A 541 -16.64 -29.54 -35.74
CA ALA A 541 -15.39 -30.28 -35.70
C ALA A 541 -14.19 -29.45 -36.23
N PRO A 542 -12.98 -29.62 -35.68
CA PRO A 542 -11.80 -28.93 -36.19
C PRO A 542 -11.43 -29.40 -37.61
N PRO A 543 -10.74 -28.57 -38.43
CA PRO A 543 -10.51 -28.85 -39.85
C PRO A 543 -9.87 -30.20 -40.16
N ARG A 544 -8.97 -30.69 -39.30
CA ARG A 544 -8.27 -31.98 -39.49
C ARG A 544 -9.18 -33.18 -39.29
N GLU A 545 -10.03 -33.14 -38.27
CA GLU A 545 -10.99 -34.21 -37.97
C GLU A 545 -12.10 -34.25 -39.02
N LEU A 546 -12.57 -33.07 -39.44
CA LEU A 546 -13.54 -32.96 -40.53
C LEU A 546 -12.97 -33.53 -41.84
N ALA A 547 -11.73 -33.18 -42.20
CA ALA A 547 -11.09 -33.70 -43.41
C ALA A 547 -10.91 -35.22 -43.36
N ALA A 548 -10.56 -35.80 -42.20
CA ALA A 548 -10.47 -37.23 -42.01
C ALA A 548 -11.84 -37.93 -42.16
N ALA A 549 -12.89 -37.33 -41.60
CA ALA A 549 -14.25 -37.84 -41.70
C ALA A 549 -14.77 -37.80 -43.16
N LEU A 550 -14.50 -36.73 -43.90
CA LEU A 550 -14.86 -36.61 -45.32
C LEU A 550 -14.12 -37.63 -46.20
N ARG A 551 -12.82 -37.89 -45.94
CA ARG A 551 -12.07 -38.97 -46.62
C ARG A 551 -12.66 -40.35 -46.37
N SER A 552 -13.15 -40.61 -45.16
CA SER A 552 -13.83 -41.87 -44.82
C SER A 552 -15.15 -42.07 -45.58
N LEU A 553 -15.71 -41.00 -46.16
CA LEU A 553 -16.92 -41.01 -46.98
C LEU A 553 -16.61 -41.04 -48.49
N GLY A 554 -15.34 -41.20 -48.88
CA GLY A 554 -14.92 -41.24 -50.28
C GLY A 554 -14.75 -39.85 -50.93
N LEU A 555 -14.85 -38.76 -50.16
CA LEU A 555 -14.64 -37.39 -50.64
C LEU A 555 -13.16 -36.99 -50.49
N SER A 556 -12.68 -36.10 -51.35
CA SER A 556 -11.27 -35.64 -51.36
C SER A 556 -11.15 -34.15 -50.99
N PRO A 557 -11.20 -33.77 -49.70
CA PRO A 557 -11.09 -32.37 -49.28
C PRO A 557 -9.64 -31.85 -49.32
N SER A 558 -9.45 -30.63 -49.82
CA SER A 558 -8.26 -29.81 -49.58
C SER A 558 -8.41 -29.05 -48.26
N VAL A 559 -7.34 -29.01 -47.45
CA VAL A 559 -7.34 -28.25 -46.18
C VAL A 559 -6.45 -27.03 -46.38
N ASP A 560 -7.05 -25.85 -46.34
CA ASP A 560 -6.32 -24.59 -46.47
C ASP A 560 -5.61 -24.28 -45.14
N GLY A 561 -4.29 -24.06 -45.20
CA GLY A 561 -3.41 -24.05 -44.04
C GLY A 561 -3.03 -22.65 -43.58
N ALA A 562 -3.70 -22.15 -42.53
CA ALA A 562 -3.14 -21.13 -41.64
C ALA A 562 -3.08 -21.72 -40.22
N GLU A 563 -1.89 -21.80 -39.64
CA GLU A 563 -1.68 -22.30 -38.28
C GLU A 563 -2.42 -21.43 -37.24
N PRO A 564 -3.20 -22.03 -36.32
CA PRO A 564 -3.63 -21.32 -35.14
C PRO A 564 -2.61 -21.51 -34.00
N ALA A 565 -1.88 -20.44 -33.68
CA ALA A 565 -1.27 -20.27 -32.37
C ALA A 565 -2.38 -19.96 -31.34
N ALA A 566 -3.03 -21.00 -30.82
CA ALA A 566 -4.00 -20.86 -29.74
C ALA A 566 -3.52 -21.66 -28.53
N HIS A 567 -2.85 -20.97 -27.60
CA HIS A 567 -2.63 -21.49 -26.26
C HIS A 567 -3.98 -21.64 -25.56
N LEU A 568 -4.49 -22.88 -25.52
CA LEU A 568 -5.65 -23.27 -24.74
C LEU A 568 -5.38 -22.99 -23.25
N ARG A 569 -6.10 -21.99 -22.74
CA ARG A 569 -6.20 -21.67 -21.31
C ARG A 569 -6.83 -22.87 -20.60
N ARG A 570 -6.07 -23.57 -19.75
CA ARG A 570 -6.67 -24.56 -18.84
C ARG A 570 -7.53 -23.82 -17.80
N PRO A 571 -8.77 -24.25 -17.54
CA PRO A 571 -9.46 -23.82 -16.33
C PRO A 571 -8.71 -24.37 -15.12
N SER A 572 -8.16 -23.47 -14.31
CA SER A 572 -7.63 -23.80 -12.99
C SER A 572 -8.78 -24.30 -12.11
N THR A 573 -8.54 -25.40 -11.41
CA THR A 573 -9.47 -25.93 -10.41
C THR A 573 -9.76 -24.88 -9.34
N PRO A 574 -10.98 -24.82 -8.78
CA PRO A 574 -11.29 -23.91 -7.70
C PRO A 574 -10.41 -24.23 -6.50
N GLN A 575 -9.48 -23.33 -6.15
CA GLN A 575 -8.87 -23.38 -4.83
C GLN A 575 -9.94 -22.96 -3.82
N GLU A 576 -10.10 -23.76 -2.77
CA GLU A 576 -11.02 -23.50 -1.67
C GLU A 576 -10.80 -22.09 -1.12
N SER A 577 -11.92 -21.38 -0.93
CA SER A 577 -11.98 -20.04 -0.37
C SER A 577 -11.53 -20.08 1.09
N SER A 578 -10.28 -19.73 1.37
CA SER A 578 -9.89 -19.39 2.73
C SER A 578 -10.06 -17.88 2.92
N ARG A 579 -10.95 -17.51 3.84
CA ARG A 579 -10.94 -16.16 4.42
C ARG A 579 -9.50 -15.88 4.87
N PRO A 580 -8.88 -14.75 4.48
CA PRO A 580 -7.59 -14.39 5.02
C PRO A 580 -7.70 -14.26 6.55
N VAL A 581 -6.94 -15.08 7.27
CA VAL A 581 -6.85 -14.99 8.73
C VAL A 581 -5.97 -13.79 9.06
N TYR A 582 -6.57 -12.74 9.59
CA TYR A 582 -5.86 -11.56 10.05
C TYR A 582 -5.49 -11.76 11.52
N THR A 583 -4.22 -12.08 11.78
CA THR A 583 -3.70 -12.06 13.15
C THR A 583 -3.09 -10.70 13.39
N ALA A 584 -3.74 -9.86 14.20
CA ALA A 584 -3.13 -8.61 14.65
C ALA A 584 -1.85 -8.93 15.45
N PRO A 585 -0.71 -8.30 15.13
CA PRO A 585 0.52 -8.56 15.86
C PRO A 585 0.39 -8.08 17.30
N ARG A 586 0.76 -8.95 18.24
CA ARG A 586 0.79 -8.65 19.67
C ARG A 586 2.14 -8.05 20.01
N MET A 587 2.13 -6.98 20.79
CA MET A 587 3.35 -6.30 21.24
C MET A 587 4.12 -7.06 22.30
N ALA A 588 3.44 -7.94 23.03
CA ALA A 588 4.03 -8.86 23.97
C ALA A 588 3.72 -10.29 23.52
N PRO A 589 4.70 -11.21 23.53
CA PRO A 589 4.41 -12.64 23.48
C PRO A 589 3.46 -12.99 24.64
N PRO A 590 2.55 -13.96 24.48
CA PRO A 590 1.74 -14.46 25.58
C PRO A 590 2.63 -14.82 26.78
N ALA A 591 2.11 -14.64 28.00
CA ALA A 591 2.89 -14.86 29.22
C ALA A 591 3.57 -16.24 29.23
N GLU A 592 2.91 -17.25 28.66
CA GLU A 592 3.44 -18.60 28.49
C GLU A 592 4.66 -18.68 27.56
N GLU A 593 4.70 -17.92 26.45
CA GLU A 593 5.88 -17.86 25.56
C GLU A 593 7.02 -17.09 26.22
N VAL A 594 6.73 -15.98 26.91
CA VAL A 594 7.74 -15.24 27.69
C VAL A 594 8.33 -16.13 28.78
N GLU A 595 7.48 -16.91 29.46
CA GLU A 595 7.89 -17.82 30.52
C GLU A 595 8.67 -19.03 29.97
N ALA A 596 8.29 -19.56 28.81
CA ALA A 596 9.05 -20.60 28.10
C ALA A 596 10.43 -20.10 27.65
N GLN A 597 10.51 -18.89 27.11
CA GLN A 597 11.75 -18.29 26.61
C GLN A 597 12.67 -17.85 27.75
N LEU A 598 12.10 -17.35 28.86
CA LEU A 598 12.81 -17.17 30.12
C LEU A 598 13.26 -18.51 30.72
N GLY A 599 12.47 -19.57 30.55
CA GLY A 599 12.85 -20.94 30.91
C GLY A 599 14.10 -21.41 30.17
N VAL A 600 14.13 -21.22 28.85
CA VAL A 600 15.30 -21.52 28.00
C VAL A 600 16.52 -20.69 28.39
N LEU A 601 16.36 -19.38 28.63
CA LEU A 601 17.46 -18.50 29.04
C LEU A 601 17.99 -18.82 30.45
N ARG A 602 17.11 -19.23 31.38
CA ARG A 602 17.50 -19.69 32.72
C ARG A 602 18.19 -21.06 32.68
N GLN A 603 17.76 -21.95 31.79
CA GLN A 603 18.39 -23.26 31.58
C GLN A 603 19.74 -23.15 30.85
N ALA A 604 19.88 -22.21 29.91
CA ALA A 604 21.15 -21.92 29.22
C ALA A 604 22.18 -21.21 30.12
N GLY A 605 21.77 -20.69 31.28
CA GLY A 605 22.60 -19.94 32.21
C GLY A 605 23.53 -20.76 33.12
N ALA A 606 23.52 -22.09 33.04
CA ALA A 606 24.33 -22.94 33.92
C ALA A 606 25.12 -24.02 33.14
N GLY A 607 26.23 -23.59 32.54
CA GLY A 607 27.36 -24.47 32.21
C GLY A 607 27.26 -25.26 30.90
N ALA A 608 27.84 -24.73 29.82
CA ALA A 608 28.44 -25.55 28.76
C ALA A 608 29.50 -24.75 28.01
N GLY A 609 30.74 -25.24 28.06
CA GLY A 609 31.87 -24.73 27.29
C GLY A 609 31.73 -24.98 25.80
N HIS A 610 32.53 -24.24 25.06
CA HIS A 610 32.74 -24.31 23.62
C HIS A 610 32.71 -25.74 23.04
N HIS A 611 31.71 -26.00 22.20
CA HIS A 611 31.79 -27.00 21.13
C HIS A 611 31.62 -26.30 19.77
N PRO A 612 32.62 -26.35 18.88
CA PRO A 612 32.45 -25.96 17.50
C PRO A 612 31.82 -27.11 16.71
N GLY A 613 30.71 -26.83 16.03
CA GLY A 613 30.19 -27.66 14.94
C GLY A 613 29.10 -28.68 15.32
N ALA A 614 27.83 -28.28 15.14
CA ALA A 614 26.76 -29.18 14.74
C ALA A 614 25.59 -28.37 14.12
N VAL A 615 25.60 -28.29 12.79
CA VAL A 615 24.48 -28.18 11.85
C VAL A 615 23.19 -27.51 12.37
N ALA A 616 23.13 -26.18 12.25
CA ALA A 616 21.89 -25.40 12.15
C ALA A 616 21.89 -24.65 10.79
N GLY A 617 22.07 -25.41 9.70
CA GLY A 617 22.03 -24.90 8.34
C GLY A 617 20.64 -25.07 7.75
N SER A 618 19.77 -24.07 7.89
CA SER A 618 18.69 -23.86 6.91
C SER A 618 18.08 -22.47 7.01
N GLU A 619 17.86 -21.89 8.21
CA GLU A 619 17.16 -20.60 8.34
C GLU A 619 18.09 -19.39 8.41
N ALA A 620 19.20 -19.47 9.16
CA ALA A 620 20.16 -18.37 9.21
C ALA A 620 20.88 -18.16 7.86
N ALA A 621 21.16 -19.25 7.13
CA ALA A 621 21.77 -19.21 5.80
C ALA A 621 20.80 -18.69 4.72
N THR A 622 19.51 -19.05 4.77
CA THR A 622 18.51 -18.47 3.86
C THR A 622 18.20 -17.00 4.18
N GLN A 623 18.25 -16.58 5.45
CA GLN A 623 18.12 -15.17 5.81
C GLN A 623 19.33 -14.35 5.34
N LEU A 624 20.56 -14.84 5.56
CA LEU A 624 21.79 -14.22 5.05
C LEU A 624 21.81 -14.17 3.51
N GLY A 625 21.36 -15.24 2.84
CA GLY A 625 21.21 -15.29 1.39
C GLY A 625 20.14 -14.33 0.87
N LEU A 626 19.00 -14.20 1.56
CA LEU A 626 17.94 -13.25 1.19
C LEU A 626 18.39 -11.79 1.38
N GLU A 627 19.14 -11.51 2.46
CA GLU A 627 19.73 -10.18 2.69
C GLU A 627 20.79 -9.85 1.64
N ALA A 628 21.65 -10.81 1.27
CA ALA A 628 22.63 -10.66 0.20
C ALA A 628 21.94 -10.43 -1.16
N LEU A 629 20.86 -11.16 -1.44
CA LEU A 629 20.06 -11.01 -2.65
C LEU A 629 19.36 -9.64 -2.71
N GLN A 630 18.74 -9.20 -1.61
CA GLN A 630 18.11 -7.89 -1.51
C GLN A 630 19.15 -6.76 -1.65
N ARG A 631 20.36 -6.95 -1.11
CA ARG A 631 21.48 -6.03 -1.29
C ARG A 631 21.93 -5.98 -2.75
N ALA A 632 22.08 -7.14 -3.41
CA ALA A 632 22.44 -7.22 -4.83
C ALA A 632 21.39 -6.59 -5.75
N ILE A 633 20.09 -6.73 -5.44
CA ILE A 633 18.99 -6.08 -6.17
C ILE A 633 19.05 -4.56 -6.05
N ARG A 634 19.31 -4.05 -4.84
CA ARG A 634 19.46 -2.60 -4.61
C ARG A 634 20.66 -2.02 -5.36
N LEU A 635 21.76 -2.79 -5.43
CA LEU A 635 23.02 -2.37 -6.07
C LEU A 635 23.10 -2.73 -7.57
N LYS A 636 22.14 -3.48 -8.11
CA LYS A 636 22.17 -4.07 -9.46
C LYS A 636 23.48 -4.81 -9.76
N GLN A 637 24.03 -5.48 -8.75
CA GLN A 637 25.32 -6.16 -8.83
C GLN A 637 25.16 -7.57 -9.39
N ARG A 638 26.14 -8.03 -10.17
CA ARG A 638 26.23 -9.43 -10.61
C ARG A 638 26.56 -10.31 -9.40
N ILE A 639 25.88 -11.45 -9.30
CA ILE A 639 26.10 -12.44 -8.25
C ILE A 639 26.38 -13.80 -8.87
N HIS A 640 27.24 -14.58 -8.22
CA HIS A 640 27.28 -16.03 -8.40
C HIS A 640 26.18 -16.63 -7.53
N MET A 641 25.27 -17.34 -8.17
CA MET A 641 24.13 -17.95 -7.51
C MET A 641 24.17 -19.46 -7.76
N ASN A 642 24.19 -20.24 -6.69
CA ASN A 642 24.16 -21.69 -6.77
C ASN A 642 22.70 -22.17 -6.71
N VAL A 643 22.20 -22.74 -7.82
CA VAL A 643 20.79 -23.12 -7.99
C VAL A 643 20.67 -24.62 -8.17
N VAL A 644 19.65 -25.24 -7.56
CA VAL A 644 19.31 -26.65 -7.76
C VAL A 644 18.22 -26.80 -8.81
N ASP A 645 18.45 -27.64 -9.82
CA ASP A 645 17.46 -28.00 -10.83
C ASP A 645 16.40 -28.99 -10.28
N SER A 646 15.38 -29.31 -11.09
CA SER A 646 14.34 -30.28 -10.70
C SER A 646 14.82 -31.73 -10.58
N LEU A 647 16.07 -32.02 -10.96
CA LEU A 647 16.70 -33.33 -10.91
C LEU A 647 17.71 -33.44 -9.75
N GLY A 648 17.88 -32.37 -8.95
CA GLY A 648 18.75 -32.35 -7.77
C GLY A 648 20.20 -31.96 -8.06
N ASN A 649 20.52 -31.53 -9.28
CA ASN A 649 21.87 -31.08 -9.64
C ASN A 649 22.03 -29.60 -9.30
N ALA A 650 23.14 -29.25 -8.65
CA ALA A 650 23.50 -27.86 -8.35
C ALA A 650 24.31 -27.26 -9.50
N SER A 651 23.89 -26.10 -10.03
CA SER A 651 24.61 -25.32 -11.03
C SER A 651 24.95 -23.93 -10.50
N LEU A 652 26.21 -23.53 -10.67
CA LEU A 652 26.68 -22.17 -10.37
C LEU A 652 26.44 -21.29 -11.59
N GLU A 653 25.56 -20.29 -11.45
CA GLU A 653 25.20 -19.36 -12.53
C GLU A 653 25.54 -17.91 -12.14
N VAL A 654 25.99 -17.10 -13.10
CA VAL A 654 26.22 -15.66 -12.89
C VAL A 654 25.00 -14.89 -13.38
N VAL A 655 24.30 -14.21 -12.48
CA VAL A 655 23.05 -13.51 -12.82
C VAL A 655 22.99 -12.12 -12.17
N VAL A 656 22.09 -11.28 -12.68
CA VAL A 656 21.75 -9.98 -12.06
C VAL A 656 20.33 -10.09 -11.48
N PRO A 657 20.16 -10.06 -10.15
CA PRO A 657 18.84 -10.17 -9.55
C PRO A 657 18.08 -8.84 -9.70
N LEU A 658 16.83 -8.93 -10.12
CA LEU A 658 15.96 -7.78 -10.44
C LEU A 658 14.93 -7.51 -9.34
N SER A 659 14.33 -8.56 -8.77
CA SER A 659 13.34 -8.43 -7.70
C SER A 659 13.12 -9.74 -6.92
N VAL A 660 12.64 -9.63 -5.68
CA VAL A 660 12.19 -10.77 -4.86
C VAL A 660 10.77 -10.48 -4.38
N SER A 661 9.83 -11.39 -4.62
CA SER A 661 8.45 -11.29 -4.13
C SER A 661 7.84 -12.67 -3.91
N GLY A 662 7.14 -12.88 -2.79
CA GLY A 662 6.40 -14.11 -2.51
C GLY A 662 7.24 -15.40 -2.63
N GLY A 663 8.49 -15.40 -2.15
CA GLY A 663 9.38 -16.56 -2.23
C GLY A 663 9.94 -16.86 -3.62
N ARG A 664 9.86 -15.91 -4.56
CA ARG A 664 10.41 -16.00 -5.93
C ARG A 664 11.34 -14.84 -6.25
N VAL A 665 12.41 -15.12 -6.98
CA VAL A 665 13.46 -14.19 -7.41
C VAL A 665 13.42 -14.08 -8.92
N ARG A 666 13.32 -12.85 -9.45
CA ARG A 666 13.49 -12.58 -10.87
C ARG A 666 14.95 -12.22 -11.10
N VAL A 667 15.60 -12.90 -12.03
CA VAL A 667 17.01 -12.73 -12.37
C VAL A 667 17.18 -12.53 -13.87
N PHE A 668 18.14 -11.71 -14.26
CA PHE A 668 18.56 -11.50 -15.64
C PHE A 668 19.86 -12.27 -15.88
N ASP A 669 19.86 -13.15 -16.89
CA ASP A 669 21.03 -13.93 -17.30
C ASP A 669 21.76 -13.15 -18.42
N PRO A 670 22.94 -12.54 -18.15
CA PRO A 670 23.67 -11.77 -19.13
C PRO A 670 24.29 -12.62 -20.25
N ALA A 671 24.44 -13.94 -20.07
CA ALA A 671 24.97 -14.82 -21.11
C ALA A 671 23.91 -15.22 -22.14
N LYS A 672 22.63 -15.27 -21.73
CA LYS A 672 21.50 -15.68 -22.57
C LYS A 672 20.55 -14.53 -22.93
N ASP A 673 20.82 -13.32 -22.44
CA ASP A 673 20.01 -12.10 -22.63
C ASP A 673 18.51 -12.32 -22.35
N THR A 674 18.20 -13.11 -21.32
CA THR A 674 16.82 -13.51 -20.99
C THR A 674 16.55 -13.36 -19.49
N GLU A 675 15.31 -12.99 -19.16
CA GLU A 675 14.84 -12.92 -17.77
C GLU A 675 14.23 -14.24 -17.33
N ARG A 676 14.57 -14.69 -16.13
CA ARG A 676 14.11 -15.95 -15.55
C ARG A 676 13.60 -15.73 -14.13
N VAL A 677 12.64 -16.55 -13.72
CA VAL A 677 12.11 -16.54 -12.34
C VAL A 677 12.49 -17.84 -11.65
N LEU A 678 13.14 -17.72 -10.50
CA LEU A 678 13.61 -18.83 -9.67
C LEU A 678 12.92 -18.78 -8.31
N SER A 679 12.65 -19.94 -7.72
CA SER A 679 12.10 -19.98 -6.36
C SER A 679 13.22 -19.87 -5.34
N VAL A 680 13.01 -19.10 -4.26
CA VAL A 680 14.01 -18.83 -3.22
C VAL A 680 14.51 -20.14 -2.57
N HIS A 681 13.63 -21.13 -2.41
CA HIS A 681 13.99 -22.44 -1.85
C HIS A 681 14.90 -23.29 -2.76
N ARG A 682 15.18 -22.86 -4.00
CA ARG A 682 16.11 -23.53 -4.92
C ARG A 682 17.50 -22.92 -4.93
N ILE A 683 17.72 -21.87 -4.13
CA ILE A 683 18.98 -21.15 -4.04
C ILE A 683 19.73 -21.66 -2.81
N ILE A 684 20.88 -22.29 -3.02
CA ILE A 684 21.71 -22.84 -1.94
C ILE A 684 22.56 -21.74 -1.32
N ASP A 685 23.22 -20.93 -2.17
CA ASP A 685 24.14 -19.90 -1.74
C ASP A 685 24.26 -18.79 -2.79
N ILE A 686 24.65 -17.60 -2.34
CA ILE A 686 24.81 -16.39 -3.15
C ILE A 686 26.11 -15.67 -2.74
N GLU A 687 27.04 -15.55 -3.68
CA GLU A 687 28.28 -14.79 -3.53
C GLU A 687 28.30 -13.60 -4.50
N ALA A 688 28.86 -12.48 -4.07
CA ALA A 688 29.07 -11.34 -4.96
C ALA A 688 30.11 -11.69 -6.02
N ALA A 689 29.80 -11.46 -7.31
CA ALA A 689 30.82 -11.56 -8.34
C ALA A 689 31.76 -10.36 -8.20
N GLU A 690 33.02 -10.60 -7.79
CA GLU A 690 34.05 -9.56 -7.82
C GLU A 690 34.27 -9.10 -9.25
N GLU A 691 34.29 -7.79 -9.47
CA GLU A 691 34.76 -7.21 -10.74
C GLU A 691 36.24 -7.58 -10.90
N LEU A 692 36.55 -8.41 -11.90
CA LEU A 692 37.90 -8.52 -12.43
C LEU A 692 38.34 -7.11 -12.84
N ARG A 693 39.18 -6.48 -12.02
CA ARG A 693 39.95 -5.31 -12.41
C ARG A 693 40.74 -5.68 -13.66
N GLN A 694 40.41 -5.05 -14.78
CA GLN A 694 41.33 -4.85 -15.90
C GLN A 694 41.73 -3.39 -15.94
#